data_AF-A0A3D3QZT3-F1
#
_entry.id   AF-A0A3D3QZT3-F1
#
_cell.length_a   1.000
_cell.length_b   1.000
_cell.length_c   1.000
_cell.angle_alpha   90.00
_cell.angle_beta   90.00
_cell.angle_gamma   90.00
#
_symmetry.space_group_name_H-M   'P 1'
#
loop_
_entity.id
_entity.type
_entity.pdbx_description
1 polymer ?
#
loop_
_entity_poly.entity_id
_entity_poly.type
_entity_poly.pdbx_seq_one_letter_code
_entity_poly.pdbx_strand_id
1 'polypeptide(L)'
;YSVNTTTGLLTVSPNAGLAPGIYEITVAVGFQQTNPDDPNYEANFRDLQDYQIITVIVGTPPVANNDFFTLQGDTPAPINLLTNDIDIDGTLDLTSIEIVEQPAHGTVTANDDGTVNYIADGSGYMGLGSFTYRMKDNLGLYSNTATVNFSIAPEGVILVTSLSDNLNATDKKVSIREAMLAANNDSISDVSPKGNGADIIMFDPALFDGQENTINLSAMLPIIDDVSIIAPTSEAGTPLLTLNMTSANRHFNITDDDVNVLEVSLQNLKLTNGQRTGSTNVNGGSIFNAEHLVLINSELMNNHTVNGYGGAIYNTGTLEISNSFFQNNSSILSSGGAIASIGGSVTLTNTTLDNNSVEGHGGGIYASNANISLINSTLSLNSVSMGSGGGLYQLNGELTINGSRIVGNDSQSQSGGGGLYIDSATTLITGSTIHDNRSSGTAGGLIQFAGDLTVHSSTISENSAVLGNGGGIFNGAYTSLIINSTISGNTASEYGAGIYYSDPQGFISTAIHNSTIADNHAGSYGGGVFSAGYAAPVNNSIIADNTAFDDGADVYGYLSGSYSLIESTSGVDTFATTNFILGQDPGLLPLGDYGGLTQTHALNSSSVAIDAGNPAFDGSAFDPALTLDQRGFNRVIDSNNDSIVRVDMGAFEAEGIQGSADLTVKWQSTNVGTSGQTGSLPTNADFIDEFNPVIVEIWVSISNSSNYGLVSAQVDFGFDATYLTADSIDYGPGFNLSQTGIIDNETGTITGLGAATDLSDYGAETLVLLARVRLTVKQVPLNADGEYIHPVADLNFQISNSILTSSQGDATVTEGSAVNLTLVPALYDLNDDGAINYRDLIAFVGVYNKTPGSPDADLAWAADFDRSGKVDYRDLILMVSNYGKVQGSGNLLVHPSNYSEVWQQDFLLASLINTEESDAAAITTDEVEPVLEAAKQQLAAVYDDSVTETLSDVKIEIVELPQNQLAKADAANNTIYLDVDAAGWGWFVDGTPFLNEEFNASTAGLFDAKLFSNASGHIDLLTVLLHELNHLLGHEHSPDSLLMQSELTPGERKLPADRDLEATDDFFGGFQTADFDGIN
;
A
#
# COMPACT_ATOMS: atom_id res chain seq x y z
N TYR A 1 -40.15 67.10 -32.71
CA TYR A 1 -41.00 66.60 -31.62
C TYR A 1 -42.46 66.99 -31.89
N SER A 2 -43.42 66.31 -31.26
CA SER A 2 -44.83 66.65 -31.21
C SER A 2 -45.31 66.56 -29.76
N VAL A 3 -46.31 67.36 -29.38
CA VAL A 3 -46.90 67.32 -28.03
C VAL A 3 -48.37 67.01 -28.18
N ASN A 4 -48.82 65.92 -27.55
CA ASN A 4 -50.25 65.66 -27.39
C ASN A 4 -50.76 66.49 -26.21
N THR A 5 -51.42 67.60 -26.52
CA THR A 5 -51.94 68.53 -25.51
C THR A 5 -53.11 67.98 -24.70
N THR A 6 -53.71 66.86 -25.11
CA THR A 6 -54.79 66.19 -24.35
C THR A 6 -54.24 65.22 -23.31
N THR A 7 -53.11 64.56 -23.59
CA THR A 7 -52.50 63.57 -22.67
C THR A 7 -51.24 64.06 -21.97
N GLY A 8 -50.67 65.19 -22.39
CA GLY A 8 -49.38 65.70 -21.89
C GLY A 8 -48.16 64.99 -22.47
N LEU A 9 -48.33 64.03 -23.39
CA LEU A 9 -47.23 63.25 -23.96
C LEU A 9 -46.42 64.09 -24.96
N LEU A 10 -45.16 64.37 -24.65
CA LEU A 10 -44.15 64.87 -25.59
C LEU A 10 -43.52 63.68 -26.33
N THR A 11 -43.70 63.61 -27.64
CA THR A 11 -43.03 62.63 -28.50
C THR A 11 -41.90 63.32 -29.25
N VAL A 12 -40.66 62.98 -28.93
CA VAL A 12 -39.50 63.43 -29.70
C VAL A 12 -39.10 62.32 -30.67
N SER A 13 -39.15 62.59 -31.96
CA SER A 13 -38.65 61.67 -32.99
C SER A 13 -37.33 62.23 -33.54
N PRO A 14 -36.21 61.50 -33.40
CA PRO A 14 -34.96 61.89 -34.03
C PRO A 14 -35.07 61.82 -35.56
N ASN A 15 -34.37 62.70 -36.29
CA ASN A 15 -34.23 62.58 -37.74
C ASN A 15 -33.40 61.34 -38.10
N ALA A 16 -33.74 60.66 -39.20
CA ALA A 16 -32.87 59.62 -39.77
C ALA A 16 -31.52 60.26 -40.16
N GLY A 17 -30.44 59.84 -39.49
CA GLY A 17 -29.08 60.38 -39.70
C GLY A 17 -28.53 61.27 -38.58
N LEU A 18 -29.08 61.23 -37.36
CA LEU A 18 -28.37 61.75 -36.18
C LEU A 18 -27.08 60.98 -35.99
N ALA A 19 -25.96 61.71 -35.82
CA ALA A 19 -24.67 61.11 -35.54
C ALA A 19 -24.70 60.42 -34.17
N PRO A 20 -23.89 59.37 -33.97
CA PRO A 20 -23.69 58.78 -32.65
C PRO A 20 -23.29 59.85 -31.63
N GLY A 21 -23.87 59.80 -30.43
CA GLY A 21 -23.62 60.80 -29.39
C GLY A 21 -24.66 60.82 -28.27
N ILE A 22 -24.29 61.51 -27.19
CA ILE A 22 -25.17 61.79 -26.05
C ILE A 22 -25.89 63.12 -26.33
N TYR A 23 -27.22 63.08 -26.35
CA TYR A 23 -28.06 64.25 -26.57
C TYR A 23 -28.86 64.55 -25.31
N GLU A 24 -28.66 65.75 -24.76
CA GLU A 24 -29.49 66.24 -23.67
C GLU A 24 -30.69 67.00 -24.23
N ILE A 25 -31.89 66.55 -23.86
CA ILE A 25 -33.14 67.20 -24.20
C ILE A 25 -33.71 67.79 -22.91
N THR A 26 -33.55 69.09 -22.74
CA THR A 26 -34.22 69.81 -21.65
C THR A 26 -35.68 70.02 -22.00
N VAL A 27 -36.58 69.39 -21.25
CA VAL A 27 -38.02 69.58 -21.35
C VAL A 27 -38.46 70.47 -20.20
N ALA A 28 -38.92 71.68 -20.50
CA ALA A 28 -39.49 72.60 -19.52
C ALA A 28 -41.00 72.70 -19.71
N VAL A 29 -41.78 72.59 -18.63
CA VAL A 29 -43.23 72.80 -18.65
C VAL A 29 -43.52 74.15 -17.98
N GLY A 30 -44.24 75.02 -18.69
CA GLY A 30 -44.72 76.29 -18.17
C GLY A 30 -46.24 76.38 -18.26
N PHE A 31 -46.89 77.01 -17.26
CA PHE A 31 -48.32 77.30 -17.30
C PHE A 31 -48.57 78.62 -18.03
N GLN A 32 -49.47 78.62 -19.02
CA GLN A 32 -49.94 79.84 -19.65
C GLN A 32 -51.27 80.25 -19.00
N GLN A 33 -51.27 81.34 -18.21
CA GLN A 33 -52.51 81.93 -17.71
C GLN A 33 -53.08 82.87 -18.78
N THR A 34 -54.26 82.56 -19.31
CA THR A 34 -54.93 83.41 -20.31
C THR A 34 -55.84 84.42 -19.61
N ASN A 35 -55.35 85.64 -19.36
CA ASN A 35 -56.20 86.79 -19.07
C ASN A 35 -55.85 87.96 -20.03
N PRO A 36 -56.72 88.34 -20.99
CA PRO A 36 -56.34 89.25 -22.07
C PRO A 36 -56.23 90.74 -21.72
N ASP A 37 -56.55 91.17 -20.49
CA ASP A 37 -56.76 92.60 -20.16
C ASP A 37 -55.86 93.17 -19.06
N ASP A 38 -54.71 92.56 -18.72
CA ASP A 38 -53.75 93.12 -17.74
C ASP A 38 -52.55 93.83 -18.43
N PRO A 39 -52.37 95.15 -18.25
CA PRO A 39 -51.25 95.92 -18.81
C PRO A 39 -49.89 95.73 -18.10
N ASN A 40 -49.78 94.90 -17.05
CA ASN A 40 -48.52 94.55 -16.38
C ASN A 40 -48.01 93.13 -16.73
N TYR A 41 -48.34 92.62 -17.92
CA TYR A 41 -48.04 91.24 -18.34
C TYR A 41 -46.53 90.89 -18.46
N GLU A 42 -45.62 91.87 -18.39
CA GLU A 42 -44.17 91.71 -18.60
C GLU A 42 -43.34 91.72 -17.31
N ALA A 43 -43.90 91.26 -16.18
CA ALA A 43 -43.11 91.07 -14.96
C ALA A 43 -43.69 89.99 -14.06
N ASN A 44 -43.50 88.71 -14.43
CA ASN A 44 -43.25 87.54 -13.56
C ASN A 44 -43.43 86.22 -14.35
N PHE A 45 -42.55 85.92 -15.31
CA PHE A 45 -42.37 84.56 -15.87
C PHE A 45 -41.19 83.82 -15.24
N ARG A 46 -41.02 84.02 -13.94
CA ARG A 46 -40.14 83.27 -13.05
C ARG A 46 -41.02 83.07 -11.81
N ASP A 47 -41.62 81.91 -11.54
CA ASP A 47 -40.91 80.78 -10.97
C ASP A 47 -41.86 79.56 -10.78
N LEU A 48 -42.32 78.92 -11.86
CA LEU A 48 -42.73 77.51 -11.82
C LEU A 48 -42.46 76.90 -13.20
N GLN A 49 -41.19 76.83 -13.59
CA GLN A 49 -40.73 75.93 -14.64
C GLN A 49 -40.22 74.68 -13.93
N ASP A 50 -41.00 73.61 -13.99
CA ASP A 50 -40.43 72.29 -13.74
C ASP A 50 -39.76 71.87 -15.04
N TYR A 51 -38.47 71.56 -14.97
CA TYR A 51 -37.72 71.09 -16.12
C TYR A 51 -37.06 69.76 -15.78
N GLN A 52 -37.17 68.83 -16.71
CA GLN A 52 -36.47 67.57 -16.67
C GLN A 52 -35.49 67.54 -17.84
N ILE A 53 -34.24 67.20 -17.54
CA ILE A 53 -33.28 66.83 -18.59
C ILE A 53 -33.51 65.36 -18.90
N ILE A 54 -33.74 65.06 -20.17
CA ILE A 54 -33.83 63.71 -20.71
C ILE A 54 -32.58 63.48 -21.54
N THR A 55 -31.73 62.57 -21.09
CA THR A 55 -30.56 62.14 -21.85
C THR A 55 -30.98 61.05 -22.83
N VAL A 56 -30.73 61.27 -24.12
CA VAL A 56 -30.96 60.30 -25.19
C VAL A 56 -29.61 59.92 -25.78
N ILE A 57 -29.25 58.65 -25.65
CA ILE A 57 -28.05 58.10 -26.26
C ILE A 57 -28.45 57.55 -27.63
N VAL A 58 -27.78 58.01 -28.67
CA VAL A 58 -27.92 57.48 -30.03
C VAL A 58 -26.57 56.85 -30.37
N GLY A 59 -26.54 55.53 -30.51
CA GLY A 59 -25.32 54.78 -30.80
C GLY A 59 -25.63 53.29 -30.93
N THR A 60 -24.72 52.53 -31.51
CA THR A 60 -24.79 51.06 -31.50
C THR A 60 -23.96 50.53 -30.34
N PRO A 61 -24.51 49.63 -29.49
CA PRO A 61 -23.72 49.08 -28.41
C PRO A 61 -22.49 48.32 -28.93
N PRO A 62 -21.40 48.27 -28.15
CA PRO A 62 -20.20 47.52 -28.51
C PRO A 62 -20.50 46.02 -28.62
N VAL A 63 -19.70 45.30 -29.42
CA VAL A 63 -19.78 43.84 -29.55
C VAL A 63 -18.58 43.24 -28.82
N ALA A 64 -18.85 42.54 -27.72
CA ALA A 64 -17.86 41.77 -26.99
C ALA A 64 -17.80 40.34 -27.55
N ASN A 65 -16.62 39.86 -27.90
CA ASN A 65 -16.39 38.52 -28.44
C ASN A 65 -15.81 37.60 -27.37
N ASN A 66 -16.04 36.29 -27.51
CA ASN A 66 -15.55 35.31 -26.55
C ASN A 66 -14.02 35.17 -26.60
N ASP A 67 -13.42 34.91 -25.45
CA ASP A 67 -11.97 34.80 -25.28
C ASP A 67 -11.54 33.44 -24.73
N PHE A 68 -10.26 33.12 -24.94
CA PHE A 68 -9.62 31.95 -24.36
C PHE A 68 -8.18 32.29 -23.95
N PHE A 69 -7.77 31.86 -22.75
CA PHE A 69 -6.42 32.07 -22.22
C PHE A 69 -5.89 30.87 -21.43
N THR A 70 -4.58 30.76 -21.29
CA THR A 70 -3.90 29.74 -20.46
C THR A 70 -3.21 30.44 -19.30
N LEU A 71 -3.38 29.93 -18.08
CA LEU A 71 -2.77 30.45 -16.85
C LEU A 71 -1.76 29.43 -16.30
N GLN A 72 -0.58 29.91 -15.91
CA GLN A 72 0.49 29.09 -15.32
C GLN A 72 0.92 29.61 -13.95
N GLY A 73 0.88 28.73 -12.95
CA GLY A 73 1.27 29.00 -11.56
C GLY A 73 0.43 30.07 -10.87
N ASP A 74 0.97 30.64 -9.79
CA ASP A 74 0.33 31.71 -9.00
C ASP A 74 0.51 33.12 -9.62
N THR A 75 1.12 33.22 -10.80
CA THR A 75 1.55 34.53 -11.34
C THR A 75 0.43 35.20 -12.15
N PRO A 76 -0.14 36.33 -11.69
CA PRO A 76 -1.23 37.01 -12.38
C PRO A 76 -0.65 37.90 -13.48
N ALA A 77 -0.50 37.36 -14.69
CA ALA A 77 -0.34 38.22 -15.85
C ALA A 77 -1.70 38.89 -16.15
N PRO A 78 -1.79 40.24 -16.25
CA PRO A 78 -3.04 40.91 -16.60
C PRO A 78 -3.53 40.45 -17.97
N ILE A 79 -4.73 39.87 -18.00
CA ILE A 79 -5.35 39.24 -19.17
C ILE A 79 -6.09 40.31 -19.97
N ASN A 80 -5.67 40.57 -21.20
CA ASN A 80 -6.33 41.55 -22.06
C ASN A 80 -7.54 40.94 -22.78
N LEU A 81 -8.74 41.34 -22.37
CA LEU A 81 -9.99 40.86 -22.96
C LEU A 81 -10.34 41.57 -24.28
N LEU A 82 -9.95 42.83 -24.42
CA LEU A 82 -10.55 43.73 -25.41
C LEU A 82 -9.92 43.65 -26.80
N THR A 83 -9.04 42.67 -27.03
CA THR A 83 -8.22 42.58 -28.24
C THR A 83 -9.05 42.24 -29.48
N ASN A 84 -10.14 41.51 -29.31
CA ASN A 84 -11.07 41.08 -30.35
C ASN A 84 -12.43 41.84 -30.29
N ASP A 85 -12.59 42.79 -29.37
CA ASP A 85 -13.83 43.55 -29.19
C ASP A 85 -13.87 44.79 -30.07
N ILE A 86 -15.08 45.14 -30.52
CA ILE A 86 -15.25 46.29 -31.42
C ILE A 86 -16.48 47.13 -31.07
N ASP A 87 -16.33 48.43 -31.28
CA ASP A 87 -17.43 49.37 -31.39
C ASP A 87 -17.36 50.01 -32.79
N ILE A 88 -18.46 49.94 -33.53
CA ILE A 88 -18.52 50.40 -34.92
C ILE A 88 -18.75 51.90 -35.04
N ASP A 89 -19.28 52.55 -34.00
CA ASP A 89 -19.67 53.95 -34.04
C ASP A 89 -19.19 54.80 -32.84
N GLY A 90 -18.42 54.20 -31.94
CA GLY A 90 -17.71 54.85 -30.83
C GLY A 90 -16.33 54.24 -30.52
N THR A 91 -15.93 54.31 -29.25
CA THR A 91 -14.70 53.69 -28.72
C THR A 91 -15.01 52.96 -27.42
N LEU A 92 -14.37 51.82 -27.18
CA LEU A 92 -14.52 51.05 -25.93
C LEU A 92 -14.02 51.85 -24.72
N ASP A 93 -14.79 51.86 -23.64
CA ASP A 93 -14.38 52.41 -22.34
C ASP A 93 -13.66 51.31 -21.55
N LEU A 94 -12.32 51.37 -21.53
CA LEU A 94 -11.46 50.37 -20.90
C LEU A 94 -11.67 50.23 -19.38
N THR A 95 -12.27 51.24 -18.73
CA THR A 95 -12.54 51.25 -17.28
C THR A 95 -13.89 50.63 -16.90
N SER A 96 -14.66 50.21 -17.91
CA SER A 96 -16.06 49.81 -17.73
C SER A 96 -16.31 48.29 -17.76
N ILE A 97 -15.24 47.48 -17.77
CA ILE A 97 -15.34 46.02 -17.72
C ILE A 97 -16.06 45.60 -16.44
N GLU A 98 -17.16 44.88 -16.62
CA GLU A 98 -17.97 44.32 -15.56
C GLU A 98 -17.95 42.79 -15.67
N ILE A 99 -17.44 42.12 -14.65
CA ILE A 99 -17.52 40.66 -14.52
C ILE A 99 -18.95 40.30 -14.12
N VAL A 100 -19.66 39.62 -15.01
CA VAL A 100 -21.07 39.25 -14.85
C VAL A 100 -21.20 37.96 -14.04
N GLU A 101 -20.33 37.00 -14.28
CA GLU A 101 -20.26 35.73 -13.56
C GLU A 101 -18.80 35.37 -13.28
N GLN A 102 -18.50 35.04 -12.03
CA GLN A 102 -17.16 34.63 -11.58
C GLN A 102 -16.90 33.15 -11.93
N PRO A 103 -15.63 32.74 -12.08
CA PRO A 103 -15.29 31.34 -12.28
C PRO A 103 -15.51 30.51 -11.01
N ALA A 104 -15.63 29.19 -11.18
CA ALA A 104 -15.90 28.27 -10.08
C ALA A 104 -14.72 28.12 -9.09
N HIS A 105 -13.47 28.26 -9.56
CA HIS A 105 -12.25 27.95 -8.80
C HIS A 105 -11.28 29.14 -8.66
N GLY A 106 -11.81 30.33 -8.39
CA GLY A 106 -11.01 31.54 -8.22
C GLY A 106 -11.84 32.82 -8.33
N THR A 107 -11.16 33.96 -8.40
CA THR A 107 -11.79 35.28 -8.56
C THR A 107 -11.13 36.09 -9.66
N VAL A 108 -11.94 36.77 -10.46
CA VAL A 108 -11.52 37.68 -11.53
C VAL A 108 -11.86 39.11 -11.12
N THR A 109 -10.86 39.99 -11.19
CA THR A 109 -11.00 41.43 -10.94
C THR A 109 -10.59 42.23 -12.17
N ALA A 110 -11.46 43.13 -12.63
CA ALA A 110 -11.15 44.02 -13.75
C ALA A 110 -10.23 45.17 -13.34
N ASN A 111 -9.31 45.54 -14.24
CA ASN A 111 -8.39 46.66 -14.11
C ASN A 111 -8.85 47.86 -14.96
N ASP A 112 -8.38 49.06 -14.63
CA ASP A 112 -8.74 50.32 -15.32
C ASP A 112 -8.07 50.51 -16.71
N ASP A 113 -7.36 49.48 -17.22
CA ASP A 113 -6.61 49.53 -18.47
C ASP A 113 -7.14 48.56 -19.55
N GLY A 114 -8.29 47.93 -19.29
CA GLY A 114 -8.88 46.95 -20.21
C GLY A 114 -8.39 45.52 -20.01
N THR A 115 -7.66 45.25 -18.93
CA THR A 115 -7.24 43.91 -18.55
C THR A 115 -8.00 43.40 -17.32
N VAL A 116 -7.86 42.10 -17.02
CA VAL A 116 -8.36 41.50 -15.78
C VAL A 116 -7.27 40.68 -15.09
N ASN A 117 -7.31 40.58 -13.77
CA ASN A 117 -6.46 39.68 -12.99
C ASN A 117 -7.29 38.49 -12.53
N TYR A 118 -6.70 37.30 -12.60
CA TYR A 118 -7.23 36.08 -12.01
C TYR A 118 -6.46 35.73 -10.75
N ILE A 119 -7.16 35.35 -9.67
CA ILE A 119 -6.58 34.85 -8.43
C ILE A 119 -7.23 33.49 -8.14
N ALA A 120 -6.44 32.42 -8.09
CA ALA A 120 -6.92 31.09 -7.72
C ALA A 120 -7.43 31.08 -6.26
N ASP A 121 -8.39 30.21 -5.96
CA ASP A 121 -8.96 30.05 -4.61
C ASP A 121 -8.07 29.23 -3.65
N GLY A 122 -6.90 28.78 -4.12
CA GLY A 122 -5.97 27.94 -3.35
C GLY A 122 -6.33 26.45 -3.33
N SER A 123 -7.35 26.02 -4.08
CA SER A 123 -7.81 24.62 -4.12
C SER A 123 -6.89 23.64 -4.85
N GLY A 124 -5.82 24.12 -5.49
CA GLY A 124 -4.98 23.29 -6.36
C GLY A 124 -5.67 22.83 -7.66
N TYR A 125 -6.85 23.39 -7.99
CA TYR A 125 -7.61 23.03 -9.19
C TYR A 125 -6.81 23.22 -10.48
N MET A 126 -6.76 22.16 -11.30
CA MET A 126 -6.19 22.16 -12.65
C MET A 126 -7.28 21.81 -13.66
N GLY A 127 -7.40 22.60 -14.72
CA GLY A 127 -8.41 22.39 -15.77
C GLY A 127 -9.08 23.65 -16.29
N LEU A 128 -10.16 23.48 -17.06
CA LEU A 128 -10.93 24.57 -17.66
C LEU A 128 -11.80 25.33 -16.64
N GLY A 129 -11.57 26.64 -16.53
CA GLY A 129 -12.48 27.59 -15.92
C GLY A 129 -13.21 28.44 -16.96
N SER A 130 -14.30 29.09 -16.55
CA SER A 130 -14.95 30.11 -17.36
C SER A 130 -15.50 31.23 -16.51
N PHE A 131 -15.50 32.45 -17.04
CA PHE A 131 -16.18 33.60 -16.47
C PHE A 131 -16.84 34.41 -17.60
N THR A 132 -17.78 35.28 -17.27
CA THR A 132 -18.42 36.13 -18.28
C THR A 132 -18.23 37.61 -17.98
N TYR A 133 -18.07 38.42 -19.01
CA TYR A 133 -17.92 39.87 -18.88
C TYR A 133 -18.79 40.63 -19.87
N ARG A 134 -18.97 41.92 -19.58
CA ARG A 134 -19.49 42.92 -20.51
C ARG A 134 -18.79 44.25 -20.26
N MET A 135 -18.92 45.18 -21.18
CA MET A 135 -18.26 46.49 -21.11
C MET A 135 -19.10 47.58 -21.77
N LYS A 136 -18.76 48.84 -21.54
CA LYS A 136 -19.39 50.00 -22.18
C LYS A 136 -18.54 50.60 -23.28
N ASP A 137 -19.20 51.33 -24.17
CA ASP A 137 -18.57 52.30 -25.05
C ASP A 137 -18.41 53.68 -24.38
N ASN A 138 -17.81 54.62 -25.10
CA ASN A 138 -17.68 56.02 -24.71
C ASN A 138 -19.01 56.81 -24.64
N LEU A 139 -20.14 56.17 -24.98
CA LEU A 139 -21.50 56.70 -24.86
C LEU A 139 -22.28 56.09 -23.69
N GLY A 140 -21.70 55.10 -23.00
CA GLY A 140 -22.27 54.41 -21.85
C GLY A 140 -23.19 53.23 -22.18
N LEU A 141 -23.21 52.74 -23.44
CA LEU A 141 -23.99 51.57 -23.84
C LEU A 141 -23.23 50.28 -23.56
N TYR A 142 -23.88 49.31 -22.93
CA TYR A 142 -23.29 47.99 -22.65
C TYR A 142 -23.27 47.08 -23.87
N SER A 143 -22.19 46.31 -24.01
CA SER A 143 -22.07 45.20 -24.95
C SER A 143 -23.03 44.06 -24.65
N ASN A 144 -23.09 43.08 -25.57
CA ASN A 144 -23.50 41.72 -25.19
C ASN A 144 -22.55 41.15 -24.13
N THR A 145 -23.02 40.13 -23.40
CA THR A 145 -22.16 39.32 -22.53
C THR A 145 -21.29 38.41 -23.39
N ALA A 146 -19.99 38.37 -23.10
CA ALA A 146 -19.02 37.46 -23.70
C ALA A 146 -18.50 36.48 -22.65
N THR A 147 -18.17 35.26 -23.09
CA THR A 147 -17.59 34.21 -22.24
C THR A 147 -16.09 34.15 -22.45
N VAL A 148 -15.35 34.17 -21.35
CA VAL A 148 -13.92 33.89 -21.31
C VAL A 148 -13.76 32.48 -20.76
N ASN A 149 -13.19 31.59 -21.56
CA ASN A 149 -12.74 30.28 -21.09
C ASN A 149 -11.25 30.36 -20.79
N PHE A 150 -10.75 29.59 -19.83
CA PHE A 150 -9.33 29.54 -19.57
C PHE A 150 -8.93 28.19 -19.00
N SER A 151 -7.65 27.81 -19.10
CA SER A 151 -7.11 26.63 -18.42
C SER A 151 -6.05 27.01 -17.39
N ILE A 152 -5.99 26.27 -16.27
CA ILE A 152 -4.99 26.45 -15.21
C ILE A 152 -4.08 25.23 -15.13
N ALA A 153 -2.77 25.49 -15.08
CA ALA A 153 -1.74 24.48 -14.78
C ALA A 153 -0.64 25.08 -13.88
N PRO A 154 0.13 24.25 -13.15
CA PRO A 154 1.34 24.70 -12.47
C PRO A 154 2.36 25.31 -13.44
N GLU A 155 3.26 26.14 -12.91
CA GLU A 155 4.38 26.66 -13.72
C GLU A 155 5.25 25.50 -14.25
N GLY A 156 5.59 25.52 -15.53
CA GLY A 156 6.34 24.44 -16.20
C GLY A 156 5.49 23.27 -16.71
N VAL A 157 4.18 23.23 -16.43
CA VAL A 157 3.28 22.19 -16.96
C VAL A 157 2.61 22.64 -18.25
N ILE A 158 2.68 21.79 -19.28
CA ILE A 158 1.93 21.92 -20.53
C ILE A 158 0.64 21.11 -20.41
N LEU A 159 -0.50 21.79 -20.32
CA LEU A 159 -1.81 21.15 -20.17
C LEU A 159 -2.52 20.97 -21.52
N VAL A 160 -2.73 19.73 -21.93
CA VAL A 160 -3.51 19.35 -23.12
C VAL A 160 -5.01 19.51 -22.83
N THR A 161 -5.68 20.32 -23.65
CA THR A 161 -7.09 20.73 -23.48
C THR A 161 -7.97 20.30 -24.68
N SER A 162 -7.44 19.46 -25.56
CA SER A 162 -8.14 18.96 -26.75
C SER A 162 -7.85 17.49 -27.02
N LEU A 163 -8.90 16.73 -27.35
CA LEU A 163 -8.79 15.35 -27.85
C LEU A 163 -8.44 15.27 -29.35
N SER A 164 -8.25 16.41 -30.00
CA SER A 164 -7.87 16.46 -31.42
C SER A 164 -6.35 16.40 -31.57
N ASP A 165 -5.87 15.69 -32.60
CA ASP A 165 -4.46 15.67 -33.02
C ASP A 165 -4.26 16.59 -34.24
N ASN A 166 -4.03 17.89 -34.02
CA ASN A 166 -3.86 18.87 -35.11
C ASN A 166 -2.90 20.01 -34.72
N LEU A 167 -2.64 20.95 -35.64
CA LEU A 167 -1.82 22.17 -35.40
C LEU A 167 -2.66 23.41 -35.71
N ASN A 168 -3.86 23.48 -35.15
CA ASN A 168 -4.85 24.49 -35.53
C ASN A 168 -4.78 25.72 -34.63
N ALA A 169 -3.92 26.67 -35.00
CA ALA A 169 -3.73 27.93 -34.29
C ALA A 169 -4.94 28.88 -34.20
N THR A 170 -6.13 28.42 -34.60
CA THR A 170 -7.37 29.21 -34.54
C THR A 170 -8.39 28.66 -33.54
N ASP A 171 -8.23 27.43 -33.05
CA ASP A 171 -9.17 26.85 -32.09
C ASP A 171 -8.89 27.24 -30.63
N LYS A 172 -7.72 27.85 -30.38
CA LYS A 172 -7.26 28.28 -29.06
C LYS A 172 -7.27 27.14 -28.04
N LYS A 173 -6.99 25.91 -28.47
CA LYS A 173 -6.82 24.76 -27.57
C LYS A 173 -5.42 24.19 -27.72
N VAL A 174 -4.96 23.46 -26.71
CA VAL A 174 -3.69 22.73 -26.77
C VAL A 174 -4.00 21.27 -27.10
N SER A 175 -3.65 20.84 -28.31
CA SER A 175 -3.59 19.42 -28.65
C SER A 175 -2.32 18.76 -28.11
N ILE A 176 -2.30 17.43 -28.04
CA ILE A 176 -1.07 16.68 -27.71
C ILE A 176 0.06 16.97 -28.71
N ARG A 177 -0.27 17.28 -29.97
CA ARG A 177 0.74 17.59 -30.98
C ARG A 177 1.37 18.95 -30.73
N GLU A 178 0.57 19.97 -30.41
CA GLU A 178 1.09 21.28 -30.02
C GLU A 178 1.92 21.21 -28.75
N ALA A 179 1.45 20.46 -27.74
CA ALA A 179 2.17 20.24 -26.49
C ALA A 179 3.55 19.60 -26.74
N MET A 180 3.60 18.54 -27.55
CA MET A 180 4.87 17.89 -27.89
C MET A 180 5.82 18.80 -28.67
N LEU A 181 5.29 19.66 -29.56
CA LEU A 181 6.12 20.64 -30.27
C LEU A 181 6.67 21.72 -29.35
N ALA A 182 5.89 22.13 -28.35
CA ALA A 182 6.31 23.14 -27.40
C ALA A 182 7.40 22.62 -26.45
N ALA A 183 7.24 21.37 -25.98
CA ALA A 183 8.19 20.69 -25.13
C ALA A 183 9.55 20.53 -25.85
N ASN A 184 9.55 19.78 -26.96
CA ASN A 184 10.74 19.50 -27.78
C ASN A 184 11.58 20.72 -28.23
N ASN A 185 11.01 21.93 -28.23
CA ASN A 185 11.69 23.14 -28.70
C ASN A 185 11.87 24.20 -27.61
N ASP A 186 11.46 23.94 -26.37
CA ASP A 186 11.42 24.94 -25.30
C ASP A 186 10.78 26.27 -25.74
N SER A 187 9.73 26.19 -26.57
CA SER A 187 9.17 27.37 -27.25
C SER A 187 7.66 27.28 -27.38
N ILE A 188 7.01 28.45 -27.42
CA ILE A 188 5.56 28.54 -27.52
C ILE A 188 5.11 27.93 -28.85
N SER A 189 4.11 27.04 -28.80
CA SER A 189 3.47 26.43 -29.95
C SER A 189 1.97 26.74 -29.92
N ASP A 190 1.52 27.67 -30.76
CA ASP A 190 0.18 28.25 -30.68
C ASP A 190 -0.16 28.82 -29.29
N VAL A 191 -1.20 28.32 -28.62
CA VAL A 191 -1.58 28.68 -27.24
C VAL A 191 -0.90 27.79 -26.20
N SER A 192 -0.12 26.79 -26.64
CA SER A 192 0.69 25.96 -25.75
C SER A 192 1.86 26.78 -25.20
N PRO A 193 2.03 26.85 -23.87
CA PRO A 193 3.20 27.50 -23.28
C PRO A 193 4.48 26.77 -23.69
N LYS A 194 5.61 27.49 -23.65
CA LYS A 194 6.93 26.90 -23.90
C LYS A 194 7.32 25.91 -22.81
N GLY A 195 8.12 24.91 -23.18
CA GLY A 195 8.88 24.12 -22.22
C GLY A 195 9.93 24.95 -21.45
N ASN A 196 10.53 24.33 -20.44
CA ASN A 196 11.61 24.92 -19.62
C ASN A 196 12.75 23.96 -19.28
N GLY A 197 13.12 23.08 -20.21
CA GLY A 197 14.07 21.99 -20.02
C GLY A 197 13.32 20.66 -19.86
N ALA A 198 13.41 20.03 -18.68
CA ALA A 198 12.62 18.83 -18.40
C ALA A 198 11.13 19.16 -18.29
N ASP A 199 10.37 18.78 -19.32
CA ASP A 199 8.99 19.21 -19.48
C ASP A 199 7.98 18.22 -18.90
N ILE A 200 6.83 18.74 -18.45
CA ILE A 200 5.71 17.91 -18.00
C ILE A 200 4.49 18.20 -18.87
N ILE A 201 3.96 17.17 -19.52
CA ILE A 201 2.71 17.22 -20.27
C ILE A 201 1.62 16.49 -19.49
N MET A 202 0.55 17.20 -19.16
CA MET A 202 -0.63 16.64 -18.50
C MET A 202 -1.86 16.82 -19.37
N PHE A 203 -2.94 16.12 -19.05
CA PHE A 203 -4.22 16.27 -19.73
C PHE A 203 -5.26 16.83 -18.78
N ASP A 204 -6.07 17.75 -19.28
CA ASP A 204 -7.15 18.34 -18.52
C ASP A 204 -8.14 17.24 -18.07
N PRO A 205 -8.37 17.07 -16.75
CA PRO A 205 -9.31 16.07 -16.23
C PRO A 205 -10.74 16.21 -16.78
N ALA A 206 -11.15 17.43 -17.15
CA ALA A 206 -12.45 17.70 -17.74
C ALA A 206 -12.66 17.04 -19.11
N LEU A 207 -11.58 16.60 -19.78
CA LEU A 207 -11.68 15.81 -21.01
C LEU A 207 -12.19 14.39 -20.76
N PHE A 208 -12.11 13.91 -19.51
CA PHE A 208 -12.35 12.52 -19.17
C PHE A 208 -13.64 12.32 -18.37
N ASP A 209 -13.97 13.20 -17.41
CA ASP A 209 -15.17 13.06 -16.55
C ASP A 209 -15.30 11.64 -15.96
N GLY A 210 -14.16 11.04 -15.56
CA GLY A 210 -14.06 9.67 -15.07
C GLY A 210 -14.25 8.56 -16.11
N GLN A 211 -14.30 8.89 -17.41
CA GLN A 211 -14.49 7.96 -18.53
C GLN A 211 -13.26 7.89 -19.44
N GLU A 212 -13.08 6.75 -20.09
CA GLU A 212 -12.03 6.58 -21.10
C GLU A 212 -12.28 7.45 -22.33
N ASN A 213 -11.22 8.09 -22.82
CA ASN A 213 -11.25 8.88 -24.04
C ASN A 213 -10.11 8.51 -24.99
N THR A 214 -10.33 8.71 -26.30
CA THR A 214 -9.38 8.33 -27.34
C THR A 214 -8.94 9.54 -28.16
N ILE A 215 -7.62 9.71 -28.31
CA ILE A 215 -7.01 10.61 -29.28
C ILE A 215 -6.54 9.78 -30.47
N ASN A 216 -7.05 10.11 -31.66
CA ASN A 216 -6.66 9.45 -32.90
C ASN A 216 -5.45 10.15 -33.51
N LEU A 217 -4.30 9.46 -33.50
CA LEU A 217 -3.07 9.97 -34.07
C LEU A 217 -2.97 9.62 -35.56
N SER A 218 -2.68 10.63 -36.37
CA SER A 218 -2.46 10.47 -37.81
C SER A 218 -0.98 10.30 -38.19
N ALA A 219 -0.07 10.69 -37.29
CA ALA A 219 1.37 10.62 -37.45
C ALA A 219 2.06 10.50 -36.09
N MET A 220 3.30 10.00 -36.08
CA MET A 220 4.09 9.85 -34.85
C MET A 220 4.32 11.20 -34.14
N LEU A 221 4.57 11.11 -32.83
CA LEU A 221 5.01 12.19 -31.96
C LEU A 221 6.51 11.98 -31.66
N PRO A 222 7.42 12.80 -32.22
CA PRO A 222 8.83 12.72 -31.87
C PRO A 222 9.06 13.23 -30.44
N ILE A 223 10.01 12.62 -29.74
CA ILE A 223 10.53 13.08 -28.45
C ILE A 223 12.03 13.27 -28.64
N ILE A 224 12.47 14.53 -28.57
CA ILE A 224 13.86 14.99 -28.80
C ILE A 224 14.38 15.83 -27.63
N ASP A 225 13.63 15.89 -26.54
CA ASP A 225 13.97 16.58 -25.28
C ASP A 225 13.39 15.79 -24.10
N ASP A 226 13.83 16.11 -22.88
CA ASP A 226 13.37 15.48 -21.64
C ASP A 226 11.88 15.75 -21.42
N VAL A 227 11.08 14.71 -21.22
CA VAL A 227 9.62 14.87 -21.07
C VAL A 227 8.97 13.81 -20.20
N SER A 228 8.07 14.26 -19.33
CA SER A 228 7.14 13.42 -18.57
C SER A 228 5.71 13.63 -19.06
N ILE A 229 5.08 12.60 -19.61
CA ILE A 229 3.68 12.61 -20.03
C ILE A 229 2.84 11.84 -19.00
N ILE A 230 1.91 12.54 -18.37
CA ILE A 230 1.06 12.00 -17.30
C ILE A 230 -0.40 12.15 -17.68
N ALA A 231 -1.06 11.03 -17.97
CA ALA A 231 -2.49 10.98 -18.24
C ALA A 231 -3.30 10.66 -16.96
N PRO A 232 -4.60 10.99 -16.92
CA PRO A 232 -5.44 10.71 -15.76
C PRO A 232 -5.81 9.23 -15.67
N THR A 233 -6.10 8.81 -14.44
CA THR A 233 -6.62 7.48 -14.11
C THR A 233 -8.03 7.58 -13.53
N SER A 234 -8.75 6.46 -13.52
CA SER A 234 -9.93 6.29 -12.66
C SER A 234 -9.53 6.24 -11.17
N GLU A 235 -10.52 6.26 -10.27
CA GLU A 235 -10.30 6.03 -8.83
C GLU A 235 -9.61 4.69 -8.53
N ALA A 236 -9.83 3.68 -9.37
CA ALA A 236 -9.19 2.37 -9.25
C ALA A 236 -7.79 2.31 -9.90
N GLY A 237 -7.24 3.43 -10.36
CA GLY A 237 -5.92 3.50 -10.99
C GLY A 237 -5.86 3.11 -12.47
N THR A 238 -6.99 2.74 -13.10
CA THR A 238 -7.00 2.38 -14.54
C THR A 238 -6.72 3.60 -15.43
N PRO A 239 -5.82 3.51 -16.43
CA PRO A 239 -5.58 4.56 -17.42
C PRO A 239 -6.86 5.00 -18.15
N LEU A 240 -7.10 6.31 -18.31
CA LEU A 240 -8.27 6.83 -19.02
C LEU A 240 -7.96 7.32 -20.44
N LEU A 241 -6.69 7.52 -20.79
CA LEU A 241 -6.32 8.01 -22.12
C LEU A 241 -5.86 6.89 -23.04
N THR A 242 -6.58 6.74 -24.15
CA THR A 242 -6.12 5.93 -25.30
C THR A 242 -5.53 6.82 -26.38
N LEU A 243 -4.28 6.57 -26.75
CA LEU A 243 -3.68 7.03 -28.01
C LEU A 243 -3.84 5.91 -29.04
N ASN A 244 -4.60 6.18 -30.09
CA ASN A 244 -4.89 5.22 -31.15
C ASN A 244 -4.25 5.68 -32.47
N MET A 245 -3.32 4.90 -33.02
CA MET A 245 -2.76 5.16 -34.34
C MET A 245 -3.75 4.76 -35.44
N THR A 246 -4.10 5.72 -36.29
CA THR A 246 -5.02 5.52 -37.44
C THR A 246 -4.30 5.31 -38.77
N SER A 247 -2.99 5.57 -38.81
CA SER A 247 -2.13 5.36 -39.97
C SER A 247 -1.02 4.37 -39.62
N ALA A 248 -0.34 3.83 -40.64
CA ALA A 248 0.81 2.94 -40.45
C ALA A 248 2.05 3.70 -39.92
N ASN A 249 1.95 4.15 -38.67
CA ASN A 249 3.02 4.77 -37.90
C ASN A 249 3.07 4.25 -36.46
N ARG A 250 4.15 4.61 -35.76
CA ARG A 250 4.28 4.40 -34.31
C ARG A 250 3.77 5.62 -33.54
N HIS A 251 3.50 5.47 -32.24
CA HIS A 251 3.10 6.57 -31.36
C HIS A 251 4.30 7.49 -31.10
N PHE A 252 5.38 6.92 -30.55
CA PHE A 252 6.54 7.69 -30.08
C PHE A 252 7.84 7.26 -30.74
N ASN A 253 8.70 8.25 -31.02
CA ASN A 253 10.08 8.03 -31.44
C ASN A 253 10.99 8.84 -30.51
N ILE A 254 11.65 8.14 -29.59
CA ILE A 254 12.47 8.71 -28.53
C ILE A 254 13.93 8.60 -28.94
N THR A 255 14.47 9.70 -29.45
CA THR A 255 15.89 9.91 -29.76
C THR A 255 16.07 11.29 -30.36
N ASP A 256 17.17 11.97 -30.02
CA ASP A 256 17.64 13.21 -30.63
C ASP A 256 18.86 12.99 -31.56
N ASP A 257 19.27 11.72 -31.75
CA ASP A 257 20.51 11.31 -32.43
C ASP A 257 21.81 11.88 -31.80
N ASP A 258 21.78 12.35 -30.54
CA ASP A 258 22.94 12.82 -29.76
C ASP A 258 23.46 11.73 -28.79
N VAL A 259 24.57 12.03 -28.11
CA VAL A 259 25.19 11.19 -27.08
C VAL A 259 24.67 11.49 -25.67
N ASN A 260 23.94 12.60 -25.50
CA ASN A 260 23.30 12.92 -24.23
C ASN A 260 21.99 12.13 -24.16
N VAL A 261 21.78 11.44 -23.04
CA VAL A 261 20.59 10.60 -22.86
C VAL A 261 19.42 11.49 -22.50
N LEU A 262 18.30 11.33 -23.22
CA LEU A 262 17.02 11.93 -22.84
C LEU A 262 16.37 11.13 -21.71
N GLU A 263 15.79 11.83 -20.74
CA GLU A 263 14.98 11.29 -19.67
C GLU A 263 13.49 11.39 -20.03
N VAL A 264 12.87 10.25 -20.36
CA VAL A 264 11.48 10.19 -20.81
C VAL A 264 10.64 9.35 -19.86
N SER A 265 9.55 9.93 -19.35
CA SER A 265 8.56 9.22 -18.54
C SER A 265 7.19 9.22 -19.22
N LEU A 266 6.59 8.05 -19.39
CA LEU A 266 5.25 7.89 -19.94
C LEU A 266 4.36 7.17 -18.92
N GLN A 267 3.27 7.82 -18.50
CA GLN A 267 2.44 7.34 -17.40
C GLN A 267 0.96 7.34 -17.75
N ASN A 268 0.26 6.26 -17.38
CA ASN A 268 -1.20 6.12 -17.47
C ASN A 268 -1.74 6.17 -18.92
N LEU A 269 -1.03 5.59 -19.88
CA LEU A 269 -1.40 5.63 -21.30
C LEU A 269 -1.83 4.27 -21.81
N LYS A 270 -2.89 4.23 -22.64
CA LYS A 270 -3.21 3.08 -23.51
C LYS A 270 -2.74 3.39 -24.93
N LEU A 271 -1.73 2.69 -25.43
CA LEU A 271 -1.19 2.86 -26.78
C LEU A 271 -1.63 1.69 -27.66
N THR A 272 -2.45 1.97 -28.68
CA THR A 272 -3.04 0.91 -29.51
C THR A 272 -2.96 1.14 -31.01
N ASN A 273 -2.91 0.03 -31.74
CA ASN A 273 -2.88 -0.03 -33.21
C ASN A 273 -1.67 0.68 -33.84
N GLY A 274 -0.59 0.90 -33.07
CA GLY A 274 0.69 1.34 -33.61
C GLY A 274 1.19 0.34 -34.63
N GLN A 275 1.51 0.79 -35.84
CA GLN A 275 1.87 -0.10 -36.93
C GLN A 275 3.04 0.42 -37.76
N ARG A 276 4.10 -0.37 -37.92
CA ARG A 276 5.20 -0.07 -38.85
C ARG A 276 5.29 -1.10 -39.95
N THR A 277 5.11 -0.64 -41.20
CA THR A 277 5.24 -1.48 -42.41
C THR A 277 6.21 -0.83 -43.40
N GLY A 278 7.00 -1.63 -44.12
CA GLY A 278 7.96 -1.15 -45.12
C GLY A 278 9.29 -1.91 -45.12
N SER A 279 10.33 -1.31 -45.71
CA SER A 279 11.67 -1.90 -45.83
C SER A 279 12.77 -1.10 -45.12
N THR A 280 12.45 0.04 -44.51
CA THR A 280 13.43 0.93 -43.85
C THR A 280 12.84 1.49 -42.55
N ASN A 281 13.59 1.41 -41.45
CA ASN A 281 13.24 1.92 -40.12
C ASN A 281 11.82 1.50 -39.64
N VAL A 282 11.60 0.20 -39.57
CA VAL A 282 10.29 -0.43 -39.25
C VAL A 282 10.20 -1.00 -37.83
N ASN A 283 11.23 -0.79 -36.99
CA ASN A 283 11.28 -1.36 -35.64
C ASN A 283 10.37 -0.60 -34.66
N GLY A 284 9.74 -1.28 -33.70
CA GLY A 284 8.87 -0.64 -32.72
C GLY A 284 7.53 -0.25 -33.33
N GLY A 285 6.51 -1.10 -33.17
CA GLY A 285 5.17 -0.82 -33.69
C GLY A 285 4.51 0.36 -32.99
N SER A 286 4.72 0.50 -31.68
CA SER A 286 4.23 1.61 -30.86
C SER A 286 5.33 2.61 -30.49
N ILE A 287 6.49 2.12 -30.04
CA ILE A 287 7.58 2.97 -29.53
C ILE A 287 8.92 2.49 -30.09
N PHE A 288 9.74 3.44 -30.51
CA PHE A 288 11.18 3.26 -30.68
C PHE A 288 11.88 4.05 -29.59
N ASN A 289 12.73 3.36 -28.80
CA ASN A 289 13.52 3.95 -27.74
C ASN A 289 15.02 3.75 -28.00
N ALA A 290 15.77 4.85 -28.08
CA ALA A 290 17.23 4.83 -28.04
C ALA A 290 17.83 5.45 -26.77
N GLU A 291 17.00 6.03 -25.91
CA GLU A 291 17.40 6.81 -24.73
C GLU A 291 16.94 6.10 -23.43
N HIS A 292 16.71 6.86 -22.36
CA HIS A 292 16.11 6.33 -21.14
C HIS A 292 14.59 6.53 -21.14
N LEU A 293 13.85 5.42 -21.18
CA LEU A 293 12.39 5.41 -21.12
C LEU A 293 11.90 4.70 -19.86
N VAL A 294 11.14 5.42 -19.05
CA VAL A 294 10.35 4.90 -17.93
C VAL A 294 8.88 4.86 -18.33
N LEU A 295 8.27 3.67 -18.29
CA LEU A 295 6.85 3.45 -18.59
C LEU A 295 6.13 2.93 -17.34
N ILE A 296 5.10 3.65 -16.90
CA ILE A 296 4.39 3.36 -15.65
C ILE A 296 2.90 3.21 -15.93
N ASN A 297 2.28 2.19 -15.35
CA ASN A 297 0.82 1.99 -15.37
C ASN A 297 0.22 2.17 -16.78
N SER A 298 0.82 1.55 -17.78
CA SER A 298 0.45 1.78 -19.19
C SER A 298 0.12 0.48 -19.91
N GLU A 299 -0.75 0.57 -20.90
CA GLU A 299 -1.24 -0.55 -21.69
C GLU A 299 -0.78 -0.42 -23.14
N LEU A 300 -0.01 -1.38 -23.67
CA LEU A 300 0.38 -1.42 -25.08
C LEU A 300 -0.33 -2.60 -25.76
N MET A 301 -1.32 -2.29 -26.59
CA MET A 301 -2.24 -3.30 -27.14
C MET A 301 -2.33 -3.28 -28.66
N ASN A 302 -2.31 -4.45 -29.28
CA ASN A 302 -2.53 -4.62 -30.73
C ASN A 302 -1.53 -3.84 -31.60
N ASN A 303 -0.30 -3.64 -31.12
CA ASN A 303 0.75 -2.98 -31.89
C ASN A 303 1.48 -3.99 -32.77
N HIS A 304 1.92 -3.55 -33.94
CA HIS A 304 2.36 -4.45 -34.99
C HIS A 304 3.54 -3.94 -35.82
N THR A 305 4.46 -4.83 -36.16
CA THR A 305 5.53 -4.56 -37.14
C THR A 305 5.56 -5.61 -38.25
N VAL A 306 5.91 -5.18 -39.47
CA VAL A 306 6.23 -6.06 -40.61
C VAL A 306 7.66 -5.79 -41.06
N ASN A 307 8.50 -6.84 -41.07
CA ASN A 307 9.95 -6.78 -41.31
C ASN A 307 10.74 -5.97 -40.25
N GLY A 308 10.16 -5.68 -39.09
CA GLY A 308 10.77 -4.88 -38.03
C GLY A 308 10.73 -5.56 -36.68
N TYR A 309 11.73 -5.29 -35.85
CA TYR A 309 11.82 -5.83 -34.50
C TYR A 309 10.84 -5.14 -33.54
N GLY A 310 10.32 -5.85 -32.55
CA GLY A 310 9.52 -5.28 -31.46
C GLY A 310 8.12 -4.86 -31.91
N GLY A 311 7.13 -5.74 -31.75
CA GLY A 311 5.75 -5.46 -32.15
C GLY A 311 5.15 -4.27 -31.40
N ALA A 312 5.48 -4.11 -30.10
CA ALA A 312 5.17 -2.89 -29.35
C ALA A 312 6.38 -1.95 -29.27
N ILE A 313 7.48 -2.42 -28.69
CA ILE A 313 8.65 -1.59 -28.39
C ILE A 313 9.90 -2.17 -29.02
N TYR A 314 10.67 -1.31 -29.69
CA TYR A 314 12.07 -1.60 -30.01
C TYR A 314 12.98 -0.70 -29.18
N ASN A 315 13.89 -1.32 -28.44
CA ASN A 315 14.78 -0.67 -27.49
C ASN A 315 16.26 -0.86 -27.88
N THR A 316 17.02 0.23 -27.84
CA THR A 316 18.48 0.24 -27.88
C THR A 316 19.12 1.00 -26.72
N GLY A 317 18.32 1.70 -25.91
CA GLY A 317 18.75 2.39 -24.69
C GLY A 317 18.32 1.66 -23.41
N THR A 318 17.93 2.41 -22.39
CA THR A 318 17.42 1.88 -21.11
C THR A 318 15.89 1.90 -21.12
N LEU A 319 15.27 0.77 -20.80
CA LEU A 319 13.81 0.64 -20.71
C LEU A 319 13.40 0.10 -19.33
N GLU A 320 12.70 0.93 -18.57
CA GLU A 320 12.13 0.55 -17.27
C GLU A 320 10.62 0.56 -17.35
N ILE A 321 9.98 -0.55 -17.00
CA ILE A 321 8.54 -0.71 -17.09
C ILE A 321 8.01 -1.18 -15.74
N SER A 322 7.01 -0.48 -15.22
CA SER A 322 6.32 -0.87 -13.98
C SER A 322 4.80 -0.88 -14.14
N ASN A 323 4.15 -1.85 -13.48
CA ASN A 323 2.69 -1.94 -13.35
C ASN A 323 1.95 -1.88 -14.70
N SER A 324 2.55 -2.41 -15.76
CA SER A 324 2.07 -2.20 -17.14
C SER A 324 1.62 -3.51 -17.81
N PHE A 325 0.87 -3.36 -18.90
CA PHE A 325 0.26 -4.49 -19.62
C PHE A 325 0.55 -4.44 -21.11
N PHE A 326 1.05 -5.53 -21.68
CA PHE A 326 1.38 -5.65 -23.11
C PHE A 326 0.62 -6.82 -23.71
N GLN A 327 -0.37 -6.52 -24.56
CA GLN A 327 -1.25 -7.56 -25.08
C GLN A 327 -1.42 -7.55 -26.59
N ASN A 328 -1.47 -8.75 -27.19
CA ASN A 328 -1.78 -8.94 -28.62
C ASN A 328 -0.82 -8.17 -29.55
N ASN A 329 0.39 -7.87 -29.09
CA ASN A 329 1.39 -7.23 -29.93
C ASN A 329 2.06 -8.28 -30.81
N SER A 330 2.49 -7.88 -32.00
CA SER A 330 3.08 -8.84 -32.93
C SER A 330 4.13 -8.30 -33.88
N SER A 331 5.04 -9.18 -34.28
CA SER A 331 6.02 -8.91 -35.34
C SER A 331 5.99 -10.02 -36.40
N ILE A 332 5.92 -9.62 -37.68
CA ILE A 332 5.96 -10.54 -38.83
C ILE A 332 7.33 -10.45 -39.51
N LEU A 333 7.89 -11.60 -39.90
CA LEU A 333 9.20 -11.75 -40.54
C LEU A 333 10.40 -11.19 -39.73
N SER A 334 10.25 -10.97 -38.42
CA SER A 334 11.29 -10.49 -37.52
C SER A 334 11.10 -11.05 -36.10
N SER A 335 11.62 -10.40 -35.05
CA SER A 335 11.67 -10.90 -33.66
C SER A 335 11.13 -9.89 -32.63
N GLY A 336 10.70 -10.39 -31.47
CA GLY A 336 10.13 -9.62 -30.36
C GLY A 336 8.67 -9.27 -30.60
N GLY A 337 7.74 -10.13 -30.17
CA GLY A 337 6.30 -9.87 -30.36
C GLY A 337 5.81 -8.67 -29.55
N ALA A 338 6.22 -8.54 -28.28
CA ALA A 338 6.03 -7.30 -27.53
C ALA A 338 7.27 -6.40 -27.60
N ILE A 339 8.40 -6.89 -27.08
CA ILE A 339 9.61 -6.09 -26.89
C ILE A 339 10.77 -6.73 -27.66
N ALA A 340 11.55 -5.91 -28.35
CA ALA A 340 12.86 -6.29 -28.84
C ALA A 340 13.92 -5.32 -28.31
N SER A 341 14.94 -5.84 -27.62
CA SER A 341 16.07 -5.06 -27.09
C SER A 341 17.39 -5.51 -27.72
N ILE A 342 18.12 -4.59 -28.35
CA ILE A 342 19.41 -4.88 -28.99
C ILE A 342 20.45 -3.89 -28.48
N GLY A 343 21.40 -4.37 -27.68
CA GLY A 343 22.44 -3.53 -27.07
C GLY A 343 21.99 -2.69 -25.87
N GLY A 344 20.69 -2.68 -25.53
CA GLY A 344 20.11 -1.92 -24.42
C GLY A 344 19.83 -2.76 -23.17
N SER A 345 19.08 -2.19 -22.22
CA SER A 345 18.60 -2.88 -21.01
C SER A 345 17.08 -2.83 -20.90
N VAL A 346 16.48 -3.85 -20.29
CA VAL A 346 15.05 -3.90 -20.00
C VAL A 346 14.83 -4.40 -18.57
N THR A 347 14.11 -3.61 -17.78
CA THR A 347 13.63 -4.00 -16.45
C THR A 347 12.11 -3.98 -16.44
N LEU A 348 11.49 -5.12 -16.15
CA LEU A 348 10.04 -5.26 -15.95
C LEU A 348 9.75 -5.49 -14.47
N THR A 349 8.93 -4.64 -13.86
CA THR A 349 8.45 -4.80 -12.48
C THR A 349 6.93 -4.87 -12.49
N ASN A 350 6.33 -5.88 -11.86
CA ASN A 350 4.87 -6.05 -11.80
C ASN A 350 4.18 -5.89 -13.17
N THR A 351 4.82 -6.36 -14.24
CA THR A 351 4.39 -6.12 -15.61
C THR A 351 4.00 -7.44 -16.25
N THR A 352 2.94 -7.41 -17.07
CA THR A 352 2.47 -8.61 -17.78
C THR A 352 2.58 -8.43 -19.28
N LEU A 353 3.27 -9.37 -19.95
CA LEU A 353 3.29 -9.54 -21.40
C LEU A 353 2.45 -10.78 -21.74
N ASP A 354 1.25 -10.54 -22.25
CA ASP A 354 0.24 -11.55 -22.50
C ASP A 354 -0.11 -11.69 -23.99
N ASN A 355 -0.17 -12.92 -24.48
CA ASN A 355 -0.64 -13.25 -25.82
C ASN A 355 0.04 -12.45 -26.96
N ASN A 356 1.35 -12.20 -26.84
CA ASN A 356 2.13 -11.57 -27.90
C ASN A 356 2.70 -12.63 -28.83
N SER A 357 2.83 -12.32 -30.12
CA SER A 357 3.16 -13.31 -31.14
C SER A 357 4.19 -12.84 -32.15
N VAL A 358 5.00 -13.77 -32.66
CA VAL A 358 6.03 -13.44 -33.64
C VAL A 358 6.31 -14.60 -34.59
N GLU A 359 6.73 -14.30 -35.81
CA GLU A 359 7.21 -15.35 -36.73
C GLU A 359 8.64 -15.81 -36.39
N GLY A 360 9.54 -14.89 -36.08
CA GLY A 360 10.92 -15.19 -35.66
C GLY A 360 11.01 -15.60 -34.18
N HIS A 361 11.84 -14.90 -33.41
CA HIS A 361 12.21 -15.29 -32.04
C HIS A 361 11.60 -14.36 -30.98
N GLY A 362 11.36 -14.88 -29.77
CA GLY A 362 10.92 -14.08 -28.63
C GLY A 362 9.48 -13.59 -28.76
N GLY A 363 8.50 -14.45 -28.49
CA GLY A 363 7.08 -14.10 -28.60
C GLY A 363 6.70 -12.94 -27.67
N GLY A 364 7.16 -12.96 -26.42
CA GLY A 364 7.13 -11.80 -25.53
C GLY A 364 8.32 -10.88 -25.81
N ILE A 365 9.52 -11.35 -25.44
CA ILE A 365 10.76 -10.56 -25.47
C ILE A 365 11.81 -11.20 -26.37
N TYR A 366 12.42 -10.40 -27.24
CA TYR A 366 13.66 -10.75 -27.94
C TYR A 366 14.80 -9.85 -27.45
N ALA A 367 15.91 -10.43 -27.02
CA ALA A 367 17.07 -9.73 -26.50
C ALA A 367 18.36 -10.18 -27.20
N SER A 368 19.23 -9.22 -27.53
CA SER A 368 20.55 -9.50 -28.12
C SER A 368 21.60 -8.52 -27.61
N ASN A 369 22.64 -9.06 -26.96
CA ASN A 369 23.65 -8.28 -26.23
C ASN A 369 23.00 -7.24 -25.29
N ALA A 370 21.96 -7.66 -24.59
CA ALA A 370 21.11 -6.83 -23.76
C ALA A 370 20.92 -7.48 -22.39
N ASN A 371 20.73 -6.66 -21.36
CA ASN A 371 20.45 -7.13 -20.01
C ASN A 371 18.93 -7.09 -19.75
N ILE A 372 18.37 -8.20 -19.27
CA ILE A 372 16.94 -8.33 -19.00
C ILE A 372 16.73 -8.69 -17.52
N SER A 373 15.88 -7.92 -16.85
CA SER A 373 15.43 -8.19 -15.48
C SER A 373 13.91 -8.29 -15.42
N LEU A 374 13.41 -9.41 -14.92
CA LEU A 374 11.98 -9.64 -14.66
C LEU A 374 11.79 -9.73 -13.14
N ILE A 375 11.02 -8.82 -12.57
CA ILE A 375 10.75 -8.74 -11.14
C ILE A 375 9.24 -8.79 -10.96
N ASN A 376 8.74 -9.82 -10.28
CA ASN A 376 7.30 -10.03 -10.02
C ASN A 376 6.44 -9.89 -11.30
N SER A 377 7.00 -10.27 -12.45
CA SER A 377 6.42 -10.01 -13.76
C SER A 377 5.96 -11.31 -14.41
N THR A 378 5.02 -11.22 -15.35
CA THR A 378 4.43 -12.38 -16.01
C THR A 378 4.65 -12.34 -17.52
N LEU A 379 5.21 -13.41 -18.07
CA LEU A 379 5.20 -13.69 -19.50
C LEU A 379 4.21 -14.83 -19.75
N SER A 380 3.02 -14.51 -20.27
CA SER A 380 1.95 -15.49 -20.46
C SER A 380 1.50 -15.63 -21.92
N LEU A 381 1.23 -16.87 -22.34
CA LEU A 381 0.56 -17.17 -23.62
C LEU A 381 1.25 -16.58 -24.85
N ASN A 382 2.54 -16.23 -24.76
CA ASN A 382 3.27 -15.68 -25.88
C ASN A 382 3.70 -16.81 -26.82
N SER A 383 3.72 -16.52 -28.12
CA SER A 383 3.92 -17.56 -29.14
C SER A 383 4.90 -17.20 -30.24
N VAL A 384 5.65 -18.21 -30.70
CA VAL A 384 6.53 -18.12 -31.89
C VAL A 384 6.10 -19.15 -32.93
N SER A 385 5.99 -18.76 -34.20
CA SER A 385 5.55 -19.69 -35.26
C SER A 385 6.70 -20.36 -36.03
N MET A 386 7.85 -19.69 -36.21
CA MET A 386 9.01 -20.25 -36.94
C MET A 386 10.33 -20.22 -36.16
N GLY A 387 10.51 -19.34 -35.18
CA GLY A 387 11.72 -19.27 -34.34
C GLY A 387 11.57 -19.92 -32.96
N SER A 388 12.24 -19.37 -31.96
CA SER A 388 12.39 -19.97 -30.61
C SER A 388 12.08 -18.94 -29.51
N GLY A 389 11.84 -19.42 -28.29
CA GLY A 389 11.57 -18.57 -27.13
C GLY A 389 10.16 -18.01 -27.19
N GLY A 390 9.14 -18.83 -26.93
CA GLY A 390 7.74 -18.38 -26.93
C GLY A 390 7.53 -17.22 -25.97
N GLY A 391 8.02 -17.34 -24.73
CA GLY A 391 8.05 -16.23 -23.76
C GLY A 391 9.20 -15.26 -24.05
N LEU A 392 10.43 -15.75 -23.98
CA LEU A 392 11.64 -14.94 -24.12
C LEU A 392 12.72 -15.65 -24.93
N TYR A 393 13.41 -14.90 -25.78
CA TYR A 393 14.64 -15.30 -26.45
C TYR A 393 15.76 -14.33 -26.12
N GLN A 394 16.91 -14.81 -25.64
CA GLN A 394 18.09 -14.00 -25.36
C GLN A 394 19.36 -14.56 -25.99
N LEU A 395 20.13 -13.68 -26.61
CA LEU A 395 21.46 -13.94 -27.15
C LEU A 395 22.48 -13.05 -26.43
N ASN A 396 23.35 -13.64 -25.62
CA ASN A 396 24.33 -12.96 -24.75
C ASN A 396 23.69 -12.00 -23.72
N GLY A 397 24.52 -11.41 -22.85
CA GLY A 397 24.10 -10.49 -21.79
C GLY A 397 23.76 -11.20 -20.47
N GLU A 398 22.97 -10.55 -19.63
CA GLU A 398 22.49 -11.08 -18.35
C GLU A 398 20.96 -11.22 -18.36
N LEU A 399 20.46 -12.31 -17.78
CA LEU A 399 19.04 -12.57 -17.58
C LEU A 399 18.78 -12.84 -16.10
N THR A 400 18.05 -11.95 -15.44
CA THR A 400 17.58 -12.12 -14.07
C THR A 400 16.07 -12.27 -14.05
N ILE A 401 15.57 -13.32 -13.38
CA ILE A 401 14.16 -13.60 -13.20
C ILE A 401 13.92 -13.80 -11.70
N ASN A 402 13.19 -12.90 -11.07
CA ASN A 402 12.92 -12.90 -9.64
C ASN A 402 11.42 -12.78 -9.37
N GLY A 403 10.86 -13.68 -8.55
CA GLY A 403 9.43 -13.66 -8.19
C GLY A 403 8.47 -13.76 -9.39
N SER A 404 8.95 -14.18 -10.56
CA SER A 404 8.27 -13.98 -11.85
C SER A 404 7.68 -15.28 -12.40
N ARG A 405 6.74 -15.14 -13.34
CA ARG A 405 5.94 -16.25 -13.89
C ARG A 405 6.08 -16.33 -15.41
N ILE A 406 6.52 -17.46 -15.92
CA ILE A 406 6.64 -17.73 -17.35
C ILE A 406 5.69 -18.89 -17.65
N VAL A 407 4.51 -18.58 -18.18
CA VAL A 407 3.38 -19.51 -18.16
C VAL A 407 2.70 -19.67 -19.52
N GLY A 408 2.47 -20.91 -19.96
CA GLY A 408 1.62 -21.17 -21.12
C GLY A 408 2.20 -20.67 -22.45
N ASN A 409 3.51 -20.40 -22.52
CA ASN A 409 4.12 -19.89 -23.75
C ASN A 409 4.41 -21.04 -24.73
N ASP A 410 4.26 -20.78 -26.03
CA ASP A 410 4.32 -21.81 -27.07
C ASP A 410 5.37 -21.50 -28.14
N SER A 411 6.18 -22.51 -28.48
CA SER A 411 7.07 -22.50 -29.64
C SER A 411 6.65 -23.57 -30.64
N GLN A 412 6.16 -23.14 -31.81
CA GLN A 412 5.73 -24.07 -32.86
C GLN A 412 6.88 -24.62 -33.69
N SER A 413 8.09 -24.05 -33.54
CA SER A 413 9.28 -24.47 -34.25
C SER A 413 9.95 -25.68 -33.61
N GLN A 414 10.76 -26.39 -34.41
CA GLN A 414 11.63 -27.46 -33.94
C GLN A 414 12.88 -26.93 -33.22
N SER A 415 13.15 -25.63 -33.30
CA SER A 415 14.34 -24.99 -32.71
C SER A 415 14.29 -24.87 -31.18
N GLY A 416 13.12 -25.03 -30.55
CA GLY A 416 12.99 -25.22 -29.10
C GLY A 416 12.63 -23.97 -28.27
N GLY A 417 12.55 -24.15 -26.95
CA GLY A 417 12.34 -23.09 -25.95
C GLY A 417 10.92 -22.53 -25.95
N GLY A 418 9.97 -23.27 -25.37
CA GLY A 418 8.57 -22.80 -25.24
C GLY A 418 8.48 -21.57 -24.34
N GLY A 419 8.98 -21.67 -23.10
CA GLY A 419 9.09 -20.56 -22.17
C GLY A 419 10.27 -19.66 -22.51
N LEU A 420 11.47 -20.17 -22.28
CA LEU A 420 12.72 -19.41 -22.35
C LEU A 420 13.72 -20.07 -23.29
N TYR A 421 14.35 -19.27 -24.15
CA TYR A 421 15.49 -19.66 -24.96
C TYR A 421 16.68 -18.73 -24.70
N ILE A 422 17.80 -19.27 -24.24
CA ILE A 422 19.01 -18.51 -23.97
C ILE A 422 20.22 -19.12 -24.66
N ASP A 423 20.95 -18.25 -25.36
CA ASP A 423 22.26 -18.54 -25.95
C ASP A 423 23.34 -17.68 -25.29
N SER A 424 24.23 -18.32 -24.54
CA SER A 424 25.47 -17.74 -24.00
C SER A 424 25.31 -16.61 -22.96
N ALA A 425 24.12 -16.37 -22.41
CA ALA A 425 23.91 -15.38 -21.34
C ALA A 425 24.19 -15.94 -19.93
N THR A 426 24.41 -15.07 -18.96
CA THR A 426 24.41 -15.42 -17.52
C THR A 426 22.98 -15.34 -17.00
N THR A 427 22.43 -16.47 -16.55
CA THR A 427 21.01 -16.61 -16.19
C THR A 427 20.87 -16.90 -14.69
N LEU A 428 20.11 -16.06 -13.98
CA LEU A 428 19.72 -16.25 -12.58
C LEU A 428 18.19 -16.27 -12.46
N ILE A 429 17.64 -17.37 -11.94
CA ILE A 429 16.21 -17.55 -11.72
C ILE A 429 16.00 -17.81 -10.23
N THR A 430 15.25 -16.94 -9.55
CA THR A 430 15.02 -17.00 -8.10
C THR A 430 13.54 -16.85 -7.78
N GLY A 431 12.99 -17.67 -6.87
CA GLY A 431 11.61 -17.50 -6.39
C GLY A 431 10.55 -17.52 -7.50
N SER A 432 10.82 -18.17 -8.63
CA SER A 432 10.05 -17.99 -9.87
C SER A 432 9.39 -19.28 -10.34
N THR A 433 8.36 -19.14 -11.18
CA THR A 433 7.59 -20.27 -11.74
C THR A 433 7.70 -20.31 -13.27
N ILE A 434 8.14 -21.43 -13.83
CA ILE A 434 8.12 -21.72 -15.27
C ILE A 434 7.17 -22.90 -15.48
N HIS A 435 5.97 -22.62 -15.98
CA HIS A 435 4.86 -23.57 -15.94
C HIS A 435 4.11 -23.70 -17.27
N ASP A 436 3.70 -24.91 -17.63
CA ASP A 436 2.82 -25.20 -18.79
C ASP A 436 3.34 -24.61 -20.12
N ASN A 437 4.66 -24.46 -20.26
CA ASN A 437 5.23 -23.98 -21.52
C ASN A 437 5.46 -25.14 -22.48
N ARG A 438 5.19 -24.89 -23.75
CA ARG A 438 5.17 -25.92 -24.77
C ARG A 438 6.13 -25.60 -25.91
N SER A 439 6.91 -26.60 -26.32
CA SER A 439 7.79 -26.53 -27.48
C SER A 439 7.49 -27.71 -28.41
N SER A 440 7.31 -27.44 -29.70
CA SER A 440 7.24 -28.47 -30.74
C SER A 440 8.59 -29.19 -30.94
N GLY A 441 9.70 -28.61 -30.45
CA GLY A 441 11.03 -29.22 -30.47
C GLY A 441 11.50 -29.59 -29.06
N THR A 442 12.72 -29.19 -28.73
CA THR A 442 13.36 -29.37 -27.41
C THR A 442 12.93 -28.27 -26.44
N ALA A 443 12.95 -28.58 -25.13
CA ALA A 443 12.70 -27.66 -24.03
C ALA A 443 11.36 -26.93 -24.06
N GLY A 444 10.36 -27.50 -23.36
CA GLY A 444 9.12 -26.80 -23.08
C GLY A 444 9.37 -25.58 -22.19
N GLY A 445 10.07 -25.76 -21.07
CA GLY A 445 10.32 -24.73 -20.07
C GLY A 445 11.46 -23.80 -20.44
N LEU A 446 12.70 -24.28 -20.27
CA LEU A 446 13.92 -23.50 -20.40
C LEU A 446 14.98 -24.24 -21.24
N ILE A 447 15.59 -23.52 -22.19
CA ILE A 447 16.82 -23.96 -22.85
C ILE A 447 17.96 -22.97 -22.62
N GLN A 448 19.09 -23.49 -22.14
CA GLN A 448 20.35 -22.76 -22.02
C GLN A 448 21.42 -23.48 -22.86
N PHE A 449 21.92 -22.87 -23.93
CA PHE A 449 22.90 -23.52 -24.81
C PHE A 449 24.37 -23.39 -24.38
N ALA A 450 24.70 -22.34 -23.64
CA ALA A 450 26.04 -21.98 -23.17
C ALA A 450 25.91 -20.93 -22.05
N GLY A 451 27.02 -20.39 -21.52
CA GLY A 451 26.98 -19.40 -20.43
C GLY A 451 26.78 -20.06 -19.06
N ASP A 452 26.16 -19.37 -18.12
CA ASP A 452 25.94 -19.87 -16.75
C ASP A 452 24.45 -19.87 -16.41
N LEU A 453 23.99 -20.89 -15.67
CA LEU A 453 22.59 -21.05 -15.25
C LEU A 453 22.52 -21.32 -13.75
N THR A 454 21.87 -20.43 -13.00
CA THR A 454 21.49 -20.67 -11.61
C THR A 454 19.98 -20.63 -11.45
N VAL A 455 19.42 -21.68 -10.87
CA VAL A 455 18.00 -21.78 -10.50
C VAL A 455 17.91 -22.01 -9.00
N HIS A 456 17.21 -21.11 -8.31
CA HIS A 456 17.13 -21.07 -6.86
C HIS A 456 15.68 -20.90 -6.39
N SER A 457 15.23 -21.68 -5.41
CA SER A 457 13.91 -21.52 -4.78
C SER A 457 12.74 -21.40 -5.76
N SER A 458 12.83 -22.14 -6.87
CA SER A 458 11.94 -21.97 -8.04
C SER A 458 11.27 -23.27 -8.44
N THR A 459 10.15 -23.15 -9.16
CA THR A 459 9.37 -24.28 -9.67
C THR A 459 9.37 -24.29 -11.19
N ILE A 460 9.78 -25.42 -11.78
CA ILE A 460 9.70 -25.65 -13.23
C ILE A 460 8.79 -26.86 -13.44
N SER A 461 7.54 -26.61 -13.83
CA SER A 461 6.52 -27.66 -13.85
C SER A 461 5.65 -27.73 -15.10
N GLU A 462 5.18 -28.95 -15.40
CA GLU A 462 4.21 -29.20 -16.47
C GLU A 462 4.63 -28.69 -17.86
N ASN A 463 5.92 -28.47 -18.09
CA ASN A 463 6.40 -28.02 -19.39
C ASN A 463 6.56 -29.21 -20.35
N SER A 464 6.34 -28.97 -21.65
CA SER A 464 6.28 -30.04 -22.65
C SER A 464 7.19 -29.82 -23.85
N ALA A 465 8.09 -30.77 -24.11
CA ALA A 465 8.90 -30.88 -25.33
C ALA A 465 8.34 -32.00 -26.23
N VAL A 466 7.56 -31.64 -27.25
CA VAL A 466 6.69 -32.57 -27.99
C VAL A 466 7.47 -33.51 -28.91
N LEU A 467 8.58 -33.06 -29.49
CA LEU A 467 9.43 -33.85 -30.40
C LEU A 467 10.91 -33.77 -30.02
N GLY A 468 11.22 -33.50 -28.76
CA GLY A 468 12.60 -33.27 -28.32
C GLY A 468 12.88 -33.66 -26.88
N ASN A 469 13.93 -33.05 -26.35
CA ASN A 469 14.54 -33.36 -25.05
C ASN A 469 14.24 -32.27 -24.03
N GLY A 470 14.47 -32.54 -22.74
CA GLY A 470 14.56 -31.47 -21.73
C GLY A 470 13.23 -30.79 -21.43
N GLY A 471 12.14 -31.54 -21.22
CA GLY A 471 10.78 -31.00 -21.04
C GLY A 471 10.73 -29.75 -20.16
N GLY A 472 11.30 -29.84 -18.96
CA GLY A 472 11.56 -28.73 -18.06
C GLY A 472 12.80 -27.94 -18.47
N ILE A 473 13.98 -28.54 -18.39
CA ILE A 473 15.26 -27.88 -18.69
C ILE A 473 16.07 -28.68 -19.72
N PHE A 474 16.49 -28.00 -20.79
CA PHE A 474 17.64 -28.41 -21.59
C PHE A 474 18.87 -27.59 -21.21
N ASN A 475 19.90 -28.28 -20.73
CA ASN A 475 21.08 -27.68 -20.15
C ASN A 475 22.35 -27.95 -20.97
N GLY A 476 22.88 -26.89 -21.56
CA GLY A 476 24.21 -26.79 -22.17
C GLY A 476 25.07 -25.69 -21.54
N ALA A 477 24.68 -25.16 -20.37
CA ALA A 477 25.46 -24.13 -19.68
C ALA A 477 26.86 -24.66 -19.30
N TYR A 478 27.88 -23.80 -19.32
CA TYR A 478 29.22 -24.15 -18.82
C TYR A 478 29.21 -24.35 -17.31
N THR A 479 28.48 -23.50 -16.59
CA THR A 479 28.21 -23.65 -15.16
C THR A 479 26.71 -23.79 -14.94
N SER A 480 26.27 -24.80 -14.19
CA SER A 480 24.84 -24.92 -13.85
C SER A 480 24.60 -25.35 -12.41
N LEU A 481 23.82 -24.55 -11.69
CA LEU A 481 23.52 -24.75 -10.28
C LEU A 481 22.00 -24.73 -10.06
N ILE A 482 21.47 -25.82 -9.52
CA ILE A 482 20.05 -25.94 -9.18
C ILE A 482 19.96 -26.15 -7.66
N ILE A 483 19.31 -25.22 -6.97
CA ILE A 483 19.28 -25.16 -5.50
C ILE A 483 17.86 -24.98 -5.02
N ASN A 484 17.44 -25.70 -3.98
CA ASN A 484 16.15 -25.49 -3.31
C ASN A 484 14.98 -25.42 -4.29
N SER A 485 15.03 -26.19 -5.38
CA SER A 485 14.09 -26.01 -6.49
C SER A 485 13.33 -27.30 -6.75
N THR A 486 12.11 -27.14 -7.26
CA THR A 486 11.25 -28.26 -7.65
C THR A 486 11.09 -28.31 -9.16
N ILE A 487 11.40 -29.46 -9.76
CA ILE A 487 11.22 -29.71 -11.20
C ILE A 487 10.25 -30.87 -11.35
N SER A 488 9.01 -30.60 -11.76
CA SER A 488 7.94 -31.58 -11.62
C SER A 488 6.93 -31.63 -12.76
N GLY A 489 6.42 -32.82 -13.09
CA GLY A 489 5.35 -32.97 -14.08
C GLY A 489 5.75 -32.64 -15.52
N ASN A 490 7.03 -32.44 -15.82
CA ASN A 490 7.47 -32.06 -17.16
C ASN A 490 7.49 -33.27 -18.10
N THR A 491 7.25 -33.04 -19.38
CA THR A 491 7.15 -34.10 -20.40
C THR A 491 8.12 -33.87 -21.55
N ALA A 492 8.79 -34.94 -22.00
CA ALA A 492 9.63 -34.92 -23.19
C ALA A 492 9.43 -36.19 -24.02
N SER A 493 9.40 -36.09 -25.35
CA SER A 493 9.25 -37.26 -26.20
C SER A 493 10.49 -38.15 -26.27
N GLU A 494 11.67 -37.59 -26.00
CA GLU A 494 12.95 -38.30 -26.10
C GLU A 494 13.59 -38.52 -24.72
N TYR A 495 14.46 -37.61 -24.26
CA TYR A 495 15.27 -37.80 -23.06
C TYR A 495 15.13 -36.64 -22.06
N GLY A 496 15.35 -36.93 -20.77
CA GLY A 496 15.55 -35.92 -19.74
C GLY A 496 14.34 -35.03 -19.54
N ALA A 497 13.17 -35.57 -19.19
CA ALA A 497 11.95 -34.76 -19.16
C ALA A 497 11.99 -33.68 -18.08
N GLY A 498 12.56 -33.96 -16.90
CA GLY A 498 12.91 -32.92 -15.94
C GLY A 498 14.11 -32.09 -16.41
N ILE A 499 15.28 -32.73 -16.48
CA ILE A 499 16.54 -32.13 -16.92
C ILE A 499 17.23 -33.01 -17.95
N TYR A 500 17.58 -32.42 -19.09
CA TYR A 500 18.48 -33.00 -20.07
C TYR A 500 19.82 -32.25 -20.06
N TYR A 501 20.92 -32.96 -19.80
CA TYR A 501 22.27 -32.43 -20.00
C TYR A 501 22.78 -32.77 -21.40
N SER A 502 23.13 -31.74 -22.17
CA SER A 502 23.73 -31.88 -23.51
C SER A 502 25.22 -32.23 -23.44
N ASP A 503 25.78 -32.83 -24.51
CA ASP A 503 27.13 -33.43 -24.55
C ASP A 503 28.25 -32.43 -24.14
N PRO A 504 29.29 -32.86 -23.38
CA PRO A 504 30.05 -32.02 -22.44
C PRO A 504 31.19 -31.22 -23.07
N GLN A 505 31.04 -30.70 -24.29
CA GLN A 505 32.07 -29.88 -24.93
C GLN A 505 32.12 -28.49 -24.27
N GLY A 506 32.69 -28.41 -23.07
CA GLY A 506 32.91 -27.16 -22.34
C GLY A 506 32.31 -27.06 -20.94
N PHE A 507 31.72 -28.12 -20.36
CA PHE A 507 31.27 -28.04 -18.96
C PHE A 507 32.43 -27.75 -18.02
N ILE A 508 32.23 -26.74 -17.16
CA ILE A 508 33.15 -26.36 -16.09
C ILE A 508 32.68 -26.99 -14.78
N SER A 509 31.42 -26.76 -14.40
CA SER A 509 30.84 -27.29 -13.15
C SER A 509 29.32 -27.38 -13.25
N THR A 510 28.71 -28.44 -12.72
CA THR A 510 27.29 -28.42 -12.42
C THR A 510 27.03 -29.08 -11.08
N ALA A 511 25.94 -28.72 -10.41
CA ALA A 511 25.47 -29.40 -9.23
C ALA A 511 23.96 -29.20 -9.00
N ILE A 512 23.35 -30.19 -8.38
CA ILE A 512 21.98 -30.14 -7.87
C ILE A 512 22.07 -30.27 -6.36
N HIS A 513 21.55 -29.28 -5.65
CA HIS A 513 21.57 -29.21 -4.20
C HIS A 513 20.16 -29.05 -3.67
N ASN A 514 19.83 -29.79 -2.62
CA ASN A 514 18.64 -29.51 -1.82
C ASN A 514 17.36 -29.39 -2.70
N SER A 515 17.22 -30.21 -3.74
CA SER A 515 16.18 -30.02 -4.77
C SER A 515 15.37 -31.29 -4.98
N THR A 516 14.15 -31.15 -5.50
CA THR A 516 13.25 -32.28 -5.78
C THR A 516 12.94 -32.34 -7.28
N ILE A 517 13.22 -33.46 -7.91
CA ILE A 517 12.91 -33.72 -9.34
C ILE A 517 11.96 -34.91 -9.39
N ALA A 518 10.68 -34.66 -9.64
CA ALA A 518 9.65 -35.69 -9.50
C ALA A 518 8.56 -35.67 -10.57
N ASP A 519 7.85 -36.77 -10.76
CA ASP A 519 6.70 -36.88 -11.68
C ASP A 519 6.98 -36.44 -13.14
N ASN A 520 8.24 -36.46 -13.58
CA ASN A 520 8.59 -36.10 -14.96
C ASN A 520 8.51 -37.33 -15.87
N HIS A 521 8.06 -37.16 -17.11
CA HIS A 521 7.82 -38.26 -18.07
C HIS A 521 8.63 -38.12 -19.37
N ALA A 522 9.55 -39.07 -19.60
CA ALA A 522 10.32 -39.17 -20.85
C ALA A 522 9.85 -40.32 -21.74
N GLY A 523 9.74 -40.07 -23.05
CA GLY A 523 9.37 -41.08 -24.04
C GLY A 523 10.46 -42.11 -24.35
N SER A 524 11.71 -41.89 -23.92
CA SER A 524 12.81 -42.87 -24.00
C SER A 524 13.49 -43.07 -22.64
N TYR A 525 14.51 -42.28 -22.29
CA TYR A 525 15.37 -42.47 -21.10
C TYR A 525 15.44 -41.22 -20.22
N GLY A 526 15.63 -41.40 -18.91
CA GLY A 526 15.87 -40.30 -17.98
C GLY A 526 14.61 -39.45 -17.80
N GLY A 527 13.56 -39.99 -17.18
CA GLY A 527 12.35 -39.21 -16.88
C GLY A 527 12.69 -37.97 -16.04
N GLY A 528 13.36 -38.16 -14.91
CA GLY A 528 13.88 -37.07 -14.09
C GLY A 528 15.09 -36.38 -14.73
N VAL A 529 16.22 -37.09 -14.81
CA VAL A 529 17.49 -36.56 -15.30
C VAL A 529 18.11 -37.48 -16.34
N PHE A 530 18.53 -36.90 -17.46
CA PHE A 530 19.37 -37.58 -18.44
C PHE A 530 20.75 -36.92 -18.50
N SER A 531 21.81 -37.74 -18.37
CA SER A 531 23.19 -37.30 -18.57
C SER A 531 24.03 -38.34 -19.29
N ALA A 532 24.64 -37.98 -20.42
CA ALA A 532 25.56 -38.87 -21.14
C ALA A 532 27.00 -38.36 -21.01
N GLY A 533 27.87 -39.13 -20.37
CA GLY A 533 29.33 -38.86 -20.34
C GLY A 533 29.82 -37.86 -19.28
N TYR A 534 28.92 -37.30 -18.47
CA TYR A 534 29.24 -36.43 -17.33
C TYR A 534 28.43 -36.84 -16.09
N ALA A 535 28.97 -36.67 -14.89
CA ALA A 535 28.27 -36.97 -13.64
C ALA A 535 27.96 -35.67 -12.88
N ALA A 536 26.70 -35.22 -12.90
CA ALA A 536 26.26 -34.12 -12.05
C ALA A 536 26.27 -34.57 -10.58
N PRO A 537 27.00 -33.90 -9.68
CA PRO A 537 26.87 -34.07 -8.25
C PRO A 537 25.45 -33.71 -7.80
N VAL A 538 24.77 -34.68 -7.21
CA VAL A 538 23.46 -34.51 -6.59
C VAL A 538 23.65 -34.62 -5.08
N ASN A 539 23.29 -33.57 -4.35
CA ASN A 539 23.50 -33.47 -2.91
C ASN A 539 22.23 -33.10 -2.17
N ASN A 540 21.90 -33.80 -1.07
CA ASN A 540 20.70 -33.54 -0.26
C ASN A 540 19.43 -33.42 -1.11
N SER A 541 19.32 -34.16 -2.21
CA SER A 541 18.24 -33.97 -3.19
C SER A 541 17.45 -35.26 -3.38
N ILE A 542 16.24 -35.13 -3.90
CA ILE A 542 15.35 -36.24 -4.23
C ILE A 542 15.14 -36.29 -5.75
N ILE A 543 15.30 -37.47 -6.34
CA ILE A 543 14.87 -37.78 -7.70
C ILE A 543 14.03 -39.06 -7.63
N ALA A 544 12.71 -38.93 -7.79
CA ALA A 544 11.74 -40.00 -7.54
C ALA A 544 10.44 -39.78 -8.33
N ASP A 545 9.55 -40.77 -8.38
CA ASP A 545 8.25 -40.72 -9.05
C ASP A 545 8.30 -40.38 -10.55
N ASN A 546 9.48 -40.34 -11.15
CA ASN A 546 9.61 -40.05 -12.58
C ASN A 546 9.32 -41.32 -13.39
N THR A 547 9.01 -41.14 -14.67
CA THR A 547 8.72 -42.25 -15.58
C THR A 547 9.48 -42.12 -16.90
N ALA A 548 9.93 -43.25 -17.43
CA ALA A 548 10.56 -43.34 -18.73
C ALA A 548 10.06 -44.61 -19.45
N PHE A 549 9.80 -44.54 -20.77
CA PHE A 549 9.27 -45.68 -21.51
C PHE A 549 10.30 -46.82 -21.65
N ASP A 550 11.57 -46.51 -21.88
CA ASP A 550 12.62 -47.51 -22.09
C ASP A 550 13.31 -47.89 -20.76
N ASP A 551 14.11 -46.98 -20.19
CA ASP A 551 14.88 -47.23 -18.96
C ASP A 551 15.28 -45.93 -18.26
N GLY A 552 15.74 -46.00 -17.01
CA GLY A 552 16.23 -44.82 -16.27
C GLY A 552 15.12 -43.84 -15.95
N ALA A 553 14.08 -44.30 -15.25
CA ALA A 553 12.93 -43.47 -14.91
C ALA A 553 13.35 -42.20 -14.15
N ASP A 554 14.11 -42.32 -13.08
CA ASP A 554 14.64 -41.17 -12.34
C ASP A 554 15.90 -40.60 -12.96
N VAL A 555 16.91 -41.44 -13.18
CA VAL A 555 18.20 -41.02 -13.76
C VAL A 555 18.63 -42.02 -14.82
N TYR A 556 19.07 -41.51 -15.97
CA TYR A 556 19.82 -42.29 -16.94
C TYR A 556 21.22 -41.68 -17.12
N GLY A 557 22.25 -42.47 -16.81
CA GLY A 557 23.65 -42.05 -16.93
C GLY A 557 24.44 -42.06 -15.63
N TYR A 558 25.53 -41.30 -15.61
CA TYR A 558 26.45 -41.24 -14.47
C TYR A 558 25.93 -40.32 -13.37
N LEU A 559 25.94 -40.81 -12.15
CA LEU A 559 25.50 -40.06 -10.98
C LEU A 559 26.61 -40.02 -9.93
N SER A 560 26.82 -38.85 -9.34
CA SER A 560 27.78 -38.62 -8.25
C SER A 560 27.17 -37.74 -7.15
N GLY A 561 27.88 -37.54 -6.04
CA GLY A 561 27.44 -36.64 -4.96
C GLY A 561 27.24 -37.35 -3.63
N SER A 562 26.48 -36.75 -2.72
CA SER A 562 26.28 -37.29 -1.37
C SER A 562 24.88 -37.05 -0.80
N TYR A 563 24.45 -37.91 0.13
CA TYR A 563 23.21 -37.71 0.91
C TYR A 563 21.98 -37.40 0.06
N SER A 564 21.72 -38.17 -0.99
CA SER A 564 20.56 -37.95 -1.88
C SER A 564 19.74 -39.22 -2.02
N LEU A 565 18.47 -39.06 -2.38
CA LEU A 565 17.54 -40.16 -2.59
C LEU A 565 17.25 -40.34 -4.08
N ILE A 566 17.42 -41.56 -4.57
CA ILE A 566 17.02 -41.99 -5.91
C ILE A 566 16.09 -43.19 -5.77
N GLU A 567 14.83 -43.04 -6.17
CA GLU A 567 13.84 -44.10 -5.98
C GLU A 567 14.13 -45.29 -6.91
N SER A 568 14.13 -45.08 -8.22
CA SER A 568 14.46 -46.07 -9.24
C SER A 568 15.94 -46.01 -9.61
N THR A 569 16.68 -47.07 -9.28
CA THR A 569 18.09 -47.22 -9.65
C THR A 569 18.32 -47.76 -11.07
N SER A 570 17.27 -48.02 -11.84
CA SER A 570 17.40 -48.48 -13.23
C SER A 570 18.07 -47.39 -14.08
N GLY A 571 18.88 -47.74 -15.08
CA GLY A 571 19.60 -46.77 -15.91
C GLY A 571 20.73 -45.96 -15.22
N VAL A 572 20.85 -46.04 -13.89
CA VAL A 572 21.85 -45.28 -13.11
C VAL A 572 23.19 -46.00 -13.04
N ASP A 573 24.26 -45.29 -13.38
CA ASP A 573 25.64 -45.68 -13.09
C ASP A 573 26.19 -44.83 -11.93
N THR A 574 26.12 -45.37 -10.71
CA THR A 574 26.58 -44.66 -9.51
C THR A 574 28.11 -44.66 -9.43
N PHE A 575 28.72 -43.50 -9.63
CA PHE A 575 30.15 -43.28 -9.49
C PHE A 575 30.43 -42.26 -8.38
N ALA A 576 31.29 -42.62 -7.43
CA ALA A 576 31.70 -41.73 -6.33
C ALA A 576 30.52 -41.13 -5.51
N THR A 577 29.44 -41.90 -5.32
CA THR A 577 28.33 -41.54 -4.44
C THR A 577 28.64 -41.90 -2.98
N THR A 578 28.12 -41.12 -2.04
CA THR A 578 28.26 -41.37 -0.59
C THR A 578 26.91 -41.20 0.12
N ASN A 579 26.47 -42.19 0.90
CA ASN A 579 25.22 -42.13 1.70
C ASN A 579 23.96 -41.83 0.88
N PHE A 580 23.83 -42.43 -0.29
CA PHE A 580 22.58 -42.37 -1.05
C PHE A 580 21.54 -43.32 -0.46
N ILE A 581 20.28 -42.88 -0.43
CA ILE A 581 19.12 -43.76 -0.25
C ILE A 581 18.69 -44.21 -1.65
N LEU A 582 18.72 -45.52 -1.90
CA LEU A 582 18.45 -46.09 -3.22
C LEU A 582 17.31 -47.10 -3.12
N GLY A 583 16.39 -47.10 -4.10
CA GLY A 583 15.36 -48.15 -4.17
C GLY A 583 14.20 -47.96 -3.19
N GLN A 584 14.03 -46.77 -2.61
CA GLN A 584 13.00 -46.47 -1.62
C GLN A 584 12.18 -45.26 -2.06
N ASP A 585 10.87 -45.36 -1.84
CA ASP A 585 9.91 -44.28 -2.06
C ASP A 585 10.14 -43.17 -1.02
N PRO A 586 10.40 -41.92 -1.44
CA PRO A 586 10.52 -40.78 -0.52
C PRO A 586 9.21 -40.37 0.14
N GLY A 587 8.05 -40.83 -0.31
CA GLY A 587 6.77 -40.43 0.24
C GLY A 587 6.42 -38.97 -0.05
N LEU A 588 6.66 -38.51 -1.27
CA LEU A 588 6.31 -37.16 -1.71
C LEU A 588 4.78 -36.97 -1.76
N LEU A 589 4.30 -35.83 -1.27
CA LEU A 589 2.94 -35.37 -1.52
C LEU A 589 2.84 -34.75 -2.92
N PRO A 590 1.64 -34.67 -3.54
CA PRO A 590 1.45 -34.06 -4.86
C PRO A 590 2.01 -32.64 -4.93
N LEU A 591 2.45 -32.18 -6.12
CA LEU A 591 2.91 -30.80 -6.31
C LEU A 591 1.80 -29.84 -5.87
N GLY A 592 2.12 -28.92 -4.95
CA GLY A 592 1.12 -28.06 -4.34
C GLY A 592 1.73 -26.85 -3.68
N ASP A 593 0.85 -26.00 -3.16
CA ASP A 593 1.23 -24.91 -2.28
C ASP A 593 1.34 -25.45 -0.85
N TYR A 594 2.57 -25.48 -0.34
CA TYR A 594 2.90 -25.90 1.02
C TYR A 594 3.59 -24.76 1.80
N GLY A 595 3.29 -23.51 1.42
CA GLY A 595 3.95 -22.30 1.90
C GLY A 595 5.08 -21.83 0.98
N GLY A 596 5.52 -20.58 1.16
CA GLY A 596 6.57 -19.95 0.36
C GLY A 596 6.08 -19.31 -0.95
N LEU A 597 7.03 -18.88 -1.79
CA LEU A 597 6.74 -18.15 -3.03
C LEU A 597 6.35 -19.06 -4.23
N THR A 598 6.69 -20.34 -4.17
CA THR A 598 6.55 -21.27 -5.31
C THR A 598 6.10 -22.67 -4.86
N GLN A 599 5.41 -23.40 -5.74
CA GLN A 599 4.89 -24.73 -5.43
C GLN A 599 6.01 -25.78 -5.26
N THR A 600 5.86 -26.69 -4.31
CA THR A 600 6.87 -27.73 -4.02
C THR A 600 6.21 -29.08 -3.72
N HIS A 601 7.01 -30.12 -3.52
CA HIS A 601 6.55 -31.41 -3.01
C HIS A 601 6.94 -31.53 -1.53
N ALA A 602 5.94 -31.50 -0.65
CA ALA A 602 6.14 -31.76 0.78
C ALA A 602 6.41 -33.26 1.04
N LEU A 603 7.09 -33.55 2.14
CA LEU A 603 7.34 -34.91 2.62
C LEU A 603 6.20 -35.37 3.52
N ASN A 604 5.71 -36.59 3.34
CA ASN A 604 4.82 -37.18 4.34
C ASN A 604 5.61 -37.59 5.60
N SER A 605 4.92 -37.74 6.73
CA SER A 605 5.56 -38.01 8.04
C SER A 605 6.29 -39.35 8.16
N SER A 606 6.07 -40.28 7.22
CA SER A 606 6.78 -41.56 7.16
C SER A 606 7.94 -41.56 6.16
N SER A 607 8.25 -40.40 5.59
CA SER A 607 9.29 -40.25 4.59
C SER A 607 10.65 -40.68 5.13
N VAL A 608 11.35 -41.49 4.34
CA VAL A 608 12.74 -41.87 4.61
C VAL A 608 13.74 -40.74 4.31
N ALA A 609 13.27 -39.62 3.74
CA ALA A 609 14.08 -38.44 3.44
C ALA A 609 14.18 -37.47 4.63
N ILE A 610 13.29 -37.60 5.63
CA ILE A 610 13.30 -36.81 6.85
C ILE A 610 14.56 -37.14 7.67
N ASP A 611 15.28 -36.09 8.10
CA ASP A 611 16.54 -36.11 8.85
C ASP A 611 17.64 -36.98 8.21
N ALA A 612 17.55 -37.19 6.89
CA ALA A 612 18.41 -38.13 6.18
C ALA A 612 19.59 -37.45 5.45
N GLY A 613 19.56 -36.12 5.33
CA GLY A 613 20.59 -35.33 4.66
C GLY A 613 21.91 -35.25 5.42
N ASN A 614 22.83 -34.43 4.90
CA ASN A 614 24.19 -34.34 5.42
C ASN A 614 24.22 -33.86 6.89
N PRO A 615 24.76 -34.65 7.84
CA PRO A 615 24.82 -34.27 9.26
C PRO A 615 25.84 -33.16 9.57
N ALA A 616 26.73 -32.85 8.61
CA ALA A 616 27.68 -31.75 8.71
C ALA A 616 27.25 -30.55 7.86
N PHE A 617 25.95 -30.45 7.54
CA PHE A 617 25.41 -29.31 6.82
C PHE A 617 25.54 -28.05 7.68
N ASP A 618 26.38 -27.13 7.23
CA ASP A 618 26.55 -25.81 7.81
C ASP A 618 26.22 -24.78 6.73
N GLY A 619 25.00 -24.24 6.80
CA GLY A 619 24.56 -23.22 5.87
C GLY A 619 25.28 -21.88 6.03
N SER A 620 26.08 -21.68 7.09
CA SER A 620 26.91 -20.48 7.28
C SER A 620 28.32 -20.62 6.68
N ALA A 621 28.78 -21.86 6.46
CA ALA A 621 30.04 -22.17 5.78
C ALA A 621 29.89 -22.31 4.26
N PHE A 622 28.65 -22.41 3.76
CA PHE A 622 28.28 -22.35 2.35
C PHE A 622 27.40 -21.15 2.07
N ASP A 623 27.12 -20.90 0.78
CA ASP A 623 26.23 -19.84 0.29
C ASP A 623 24.99 -19.66 1.20
N PRO A 624 24.71 -18.45 1.73
CA PRO A 624 23.55 -18.16 2.58
C PRO A 624 22.23 -18.66 1.98
N ALA A 625 22.15 -18.79 0.65
CA ALA A 625 21.00 -19.37 -0.04
C ALA A 625 20.68 -20.83 0.36
N LEU A 626 21.61 -21.55 1.00
CA LEU A 626 21.43 -22.94 1.43
C LEU A 626 20.89 -23.08 2.87
N THR A 627 20.82 -22.02 3.67
CA THR A 627 20.27 -22.11 5.05
C THR A 627 18.76 -22.33 5.07
N LEU A 628 18.08 -21.95 3.99
CA LEU A 628 16.64 -22.03 3.83
C LEU A 628 16.23 -23.14 2.85
N ASP A 629 15.02 -23.65 2.99
CA ASP A 629 14.37 -24.51 2.00
C ASP A 629 13.74 -23.67 0.87
N GLN A 630 13.07 -24.32 -0.09
CA GLN A 630 12.43 -23.61 -1.21
C GLN A 630 11.45 -22.52 -0.77
N ARG A 631 10.82 -22.71 0.39
CA ARG A 631 9.75 -21.86 0.90
C ARG A 631 10.30 -20.68 1.70
N GLY A 632 11.57 -20.74 2.08
CA GLY A 632 12.22 -19.75 2.93
C GLY A 632 12.30 -20.15 4.41
N PHE A 633 12.01 -21.41 4.76
CA PHE A 633 12.13 -21.90 6.15
C PHE A 633 13.51 -22.50 6.42
N ASN A 634 13.97 -22.46 7.67
CA ASN A 634 15.28 -22.99 8.06
C ASN A 634 15.39 -24.50 7.82
N ARG A 635 16.52 -24.96 7.27
CA ARG A 635 16.80 -26.37 6.96
C ARG A 635 17.36 -27.25 8.07
N VAL A 636 17.64 -26.72 9.26
CA VAL A 636 18.27 -27.51 10.32
C VAL A 636 17.31 -27.53 11.50
N ILE A 637 16.30 -28.39 11.42
CA ILE A 637 15.22 -28.54 12.38
C ILE A 637 15.12 -30.01 12.78
N ASP A 638 14.91 -30.32 14.06
CA ASP A 638 14.58 -31.67 14.52
C ASP A 638 13.09 -31.92 14.29
N SER A 639 12.73 -32.24 13.05
CA SER A 639 11.34 -32.31 12.60
C SER A 639 10.56 -33.49 13.20
N ASN A 640 11.26 -34.56 13.58
CA ASN A 640 10.66 -35.77 14.15
C ASN A 640 10.81 -35.87 15.69
N ASN A 641 11.49 -34.89 16.31
CA ASN A 641 11.76 -34.79 17.75
C ASN A 641 12.50 -36.00 18.35
N ASP A 642 13.37 -36.65 17.56
CA ASP A 642 14.22 -37.77 18.00
C ASP A 642 15.56 -37.32 18.60
N SER A 643 15.76 -36.01 18.74
CA SER A 643 16.98 -35.34 19.19
C SER A 643 18.14 -35.38 18.18
N ILE A 644 17.90 -35.74 16.92
CA ILE A 644 18.87 -35.71 15.81
C ILE A 644 18.51 -34.60 14.84
N VAL A 645 19.08 -33.41 15.05
CA VAL A 645 18.91 -32.28 14.12
C VAL A 645 19.70 -32.52 12.82
N ARG A 646 19.02 -32.72 11.70
CA ARG A 646 19.63 -32.81 10.36
C ARG A 646 18.80 -32.03 9.34
N VAL A 647 19.35 -31.91 8.14
CA VAL A 647 18.62 -31.40 6.98
C VAL A 647 17.91 -32.55 6.29
N ASP A 648 16.70 -32.31 5.83
CA ASP A 648 15.96 -33.24 4.98
C ASP A 648 16.54 -33.30 3.57
N MET A 649 16.38 -34.46 2.91
CA MET A 649 16.66 -34.51 1.47
C MET A 649 15.52 -33.87 0.69
N GLY A 650 15.84 -33.10 -0.35
CA GLY A 650 14.87 -32.48 -1.25
C GLY A 650 14.71 -30.97 -1.07
N ALA A 651 13.76 -30.40 -1.81
CA ALA A 651 13.46 -28.96 -1.81
C ALA A 651 12.69 -28.47 -0.59
N PHE A 652 12.14 -29.39 0.20
CA PHE A 652 11.26 -29.13 1.33
C PHE A 652 11.88 -29.64 2.62
N GLU A 653 11.82 -28.83 3.67
CA GLU A 653 12.16 -29.24 5.04
C GLU A 653 10.88 -29.56 5.82
N ALA A 654 10.74 -30.78 6.33
CA ALA A 654 9.62 -31.13 7.19
C ALA A 654 9.69 -30.32 8.49
N GLU A 655 8.54 -29.79 8.90
CA GLU A 655 8.40 -29.12 10.17
C GLU A 655 7.79 -30.09 11.18
N GLY A 656 8.31 -30.07 12.41
CA GLY A 656 7.68 -30.79 13.51
C GLY A 656 6.29 -30.23 13.83
N ILE A 657 5.46 -31.09 14.43
CA ILE A 657 4.09 -30.72 14.81
C ILE A 657 4.15 -29.68 15.93
N GLN A 658 3.50 -28.54 15.72
CA GLN A 658 3.47 -27.43 16.67
C GLN A 658 2.15 -27.44 17.43
N GLY A 659 2.21 -27.15 18.72
CA GLY A 659 1.04 -27.05 19.59
C GLY A 659 0.93 -25.66 20.21
N SER A 660 -0.29 -25.21 20.48
CA SER A 660 -0.55 -24.03 21.33
C SER A 660 -1.42 -24.44 22.50
N ALA A 661 -1.11 -23.93 23.69
CA ALA A 661 -1.96 -24.01 24.86
C ALA A 661 -2.11 -22.61 25.45
N ASP A 662 -3.35 -22.12 25.47
CA ASP A 662 -3.70 -20.77 25.90
C ASP A 662 -4.79 -20.81 26.99
N LEU A 663 -4.86 -19.75 27.78
CA LEU A 663 -5.97 -19.56 28.72
C LEU A 663 -6.63 -18.21 28.50
N THR A 664 -7.93 -18.15 28.78
CA THR A 664 -8.68 -16.89 28.83
C THR A 664 -9.51 -16.83 30.09
N VAL A 665 -9.66 -15.63 30.64
CA VAL A 665 -10.36 -15.40 31.92
C VAL A 665 -11.57 -14.51 31.67
N LYS A 666 -12.78 -15.01 31.97
CA LYS A 666 -14.05 -14.36 31.58
C LYS A 666 -15.12 -14.45 32.66
N TRP A 667 -16.14 -13.59 32.59
CA TRP A 667 -17.33 -13.69 33.45
C TRP A 667 -18.39 -14.66 32.92
N GLN A 668 -18.37 -14.93 31.61
CA GLN A 668 -19.29 -15.85 30.97
C GLN A 668 -18.55 -16.81 30.06
N SER A 669 -19.01 -18.06 30.03
CA SER A 669 -18.47 -19.10 29.17
C SER A 669 -18.62 -18.76 27.70
N THR A 670 -17.57 -18.99 26.90
CA THR A 670 -17.62 -18.84 25.45
C THR A 670 -18.58 -19.87 24.85
N ASN A 671 -19.44 -19.47 23.92
CA ASN A 671 -20.35 -20.41 23.28
C ASN A 671 -19.65 -21.18 22.16
N VAL A 672 -19.17 -22.40 22.46
CA VAL A 672 -18.47 -23.28 21.52
C VAL A 672 -19.36 -24.32 20.83
N GLY A 673 -20.68 -24.24 21.03
CA GLY A 673 -21.63 -25.22 20.48
C GLY A 673 -21.31 -26.67 20.87
N THR A 674 -21.67 -27.61 19.99
CA THR A 674 -21.34 -29.04 20.16
C THR A 674 -19.98 -29.42 19.61
N SER A 675 -19.36 -28.56 18.79
CA SER A 675 -18.03 -28.80 18.23
C SER A 675 -16.94 -28.58 19.27
N GLY A 676 -17.08 -27.59 20.15
CA GLY A 676 -16.00 -27.25 21.09
C GLY A 676 -14.88 -26.40 20.46
N GLN A 677 -15.08 -25.92 19.22
CA GLN A 677 -14.09 -25.20 18.41
C GLN A 677 -14.35 -23.69 18.36
N THR A 678 -13.29 -22.90 18.19
CA THR A 678 -13.32 -21.46 17.87
C THR A 678 -12.25 -21.11 16.83
N GLY A 679 -12.49 -20.08 16.02
CA GLY A 679 -11.54 -19.62 14.99
C GLY A 679 -10.44 -18.68 15.52
N SER A 680 -10.64 -18.11 16.71
CA SER A 680 -9.66 -17.26 17.39
C SER A 680 -9.79 -17.41 18.90
N LEU A 681 -8.71 -17.10 19.62
CA LEU A 681 -8.70 -17.09 21.08
C LEU A 681 -9.73 -16.06 21.57
N PRO A 682 -10.68 -16.44 22.45
CA PRO A 682 -11.64 -15.47 22.95
C PRO A 682 -10.97 -14.37 23.76
N THR A 683 -11.55 -13.18 23.77
CA THR A 683 -11.04 -12.08 24.61
C THR A 683 -11.17 -12.40 26.10
N ASN A 684 -10.21 -11.93 26.89
CA ASN A 684 -10.33 -11.87 28.34
C ASN A 684 -11.42 -10.87 28.75
N ALA A 685 -11.87 -10.94 30.01
CA ALA A 685 -12.53 -9.82 30.65
C ALA A 685 -11.51 -8.69 30.85
N ASP A 686 -11.95 -7.43 30.85
CA ASP A 686 -11.07 -6.28 31.04
C ASP A 686 -10.58 -6.16 32.50
N PHE A 687 -11.38 -6.68 33.44
CA PHE A 687 -11.07 -6.72 34.87
C PHE A 687 -11.89 -7.82 35.55
N ILE A 688 -11.67 -8.03 36.84
CA ILE A 688 -12.47 -8.91 37.69
C ILE A 688 -13.11 -8.06 38.78
N ASP A 689 -14.40 -8.27 39.03
CA ASP A 689 -15.07 -7.75 40.22
C ASP A 689 -15.46 -8.90 41.17
N GLU A 690 -15.70 -8.55 42.42
CA GLU A 690 -15.98 -9.52 43.48
C GLU A 690 -17.38 -10.17 43.41
N PHE A 691 -18.29 -9.72 42.54
CA PHE A 691 -19.65 -10.27 42.44
C PHE A 691 -19.80 -11.25 41.27
N ASN A 692 -19.05 -11.02 40.20
CA ASN A 692 -19.10 -11.82 38.99
C ASN A 692 -18.27 -13.12 39.14
N PRO A 693 -18.73 -14.25 38.59
CA PRO A 693 -17.94 -15.47 38.57
C PRO A 693 -16.71 -15.30 37.68
N VAL A 694 -15.62 -15.99 38.01
CA VAL A 694 -14.42 -16.03 37.19
C VAL A 694 -14.35 -17.39 36.51
N ILE A 695 -14.27 -17.41 35.19
CA ILE A 695 -14.17 -18.64 34.39
C ILE A 695 -12.85 -18.60 33.64
N VAL A 696 -11.97 -19.54 33.94
CA VAL A 696 -10.74 -19.76 33.17
C VAL A 696 -11.03 -20.83 32.12
N GLU A 697 -10.97 -20.46 30.85
CA GLU A 697 -11.13 -21.39 29.73
C GLU A 697 -9.75 -21.76 29.18
N ILE A 698 -9.46 -23.05 29.07
CA ILE A 698 -8.19 -23.57 28.54
C ILE A 698 -8.41 -24.00 27.09
N TRP A 699 -7.62 -23.43 26.19
CA TRP A 699 -7.70 -23.64 24.76
C TRP A 699 -6.43 -24.32 24.27
N VAL A 700 -6.59 -25.31 23.40
CA VAL A 700 -5.44 -26.00 22.81
C VAL A 700 -5.64 -26.17 21.30
N SER A 701 -4.56 -26.20 20.55
CA SER A 701 -4.55 -26.50 19.12
C SER A 701 -3.24 -27.15 18.71
N ILE A 702 -3.26 -27.79 17.56
CA ILE A 702 -2.06 -28.26 16.86
C ILE A 702 -2.06 -27.65 15.45
N SER A 703 -0.94 -27.08 15.04
CA SER A 703 -0.68 -26.59 13.70
C SER A 703 0.35 -27.45 12.97
N ASN A 704 0.49 -27.22 11.66
CA ASN A 704 1.28 -28.05 10.73
C ASN A 704 0.78 -29.50 10.67
N SER A 705 -0.52 -29.71 10.82
CA SER A 705 -1.08 -31.04 11.02
C SER A 705 -2.28 -31.37 10.16
N SER A 706 -2.80 -30.45 9.35
CA SER A 706 -4.06 -30.42 8.56
C SER A 706 -4.97 -31.66 8.39
N ASN A 707 -4.48 -32.90 8.50
CA ASN A 707 -5.22 -34.18 8.57
C ASN A 707 -5.00 -35.00 9.88
N TYR A 708 -4.45 -34.40 10.95
CA TYR A 708 -4.00 -35.07 12.17
C TYR A 708 -4.25 -34.22 13.43
N GLY A 709 -5.48 -34.27 13.94
CA GLY A 709 -5.85 -33.57 15.18
C GLY A 709 -5.23 -34.17 16.46
N LEU A 710 -5.62 -33.59 17.59
CA LEU A 710 -5.26 -34.05 18.92
C LEU A 710 -5.78 -35.46 19.20
N VAL A 711 -4.98 -36.25 19.91
CA VAL A 711 -5.35 -37.51 20.55
C VAL A 711 -5.55 -37.27 22.05
N SER A 712 -4.67 -36.48 22.67
CA SER A 712 -4.78 -36.07 24.08
C SER A 712 -4.12 -34.72 24.32
N ALA A 713 -4.60 -34.03 25.36
CA ALA A 713 -4.03 -32.78 25.85
C ALA A 713 -3.99 -32.78 27.38
N GLN A 714 -2.95 -32.15 27.93
CA GLN A 714 -2.81 -31.88 29.37
C GLN A 714 -2.19 -30.48 29.54
N VAL A 715 -2.73 -29.66 30.44
CA VAL A 715 -2.30 -28.29 30.71
C VAL A 715 -2.37 -28.00 32.21
N ASP A 716 -1.30 -27.46 32.81
CA ASP A 716 -1.24 -27.09 34.23
C ASP A 716 -1.14 -25.56 34.36
N PHE A 717 -1.92 -24.93 35.25
CA PHE A 717 -1.90 -23.46 35.42
C PHE A 717 -2.13 -23.02 36.88
N GLY A 718 -1.71 -21.79 37.19
CA GLY A 718 -1.87 -21.16 38.51
C GLY A 718 -2.85 -19.97 38.52
N PHE A 719 -3.36 -19.63 39.71
CA PHE A 719 -4.18 -18.45 40.02
C PHE A 719 -3.88 -17.94 41.44
N ASP A 720 -4.21 -16.67 41.74
CA ASP A 720 -3.98 -16.12 43.08
C ASP A 720 -5.00 -16.61 44.12
N ALA A 721 -4.59 -17.61 44.91
CA ALA A 721 -5.40 -18.18 46.00
C ALA A 721 -5.67 -17.21 47.16
N THR A 722 -5.04 -16.04 47.21
CA THR A 722 -5.36 -14.99 48.20
C THR A 722 -6.79 -14.50 48.01
N TYR A 723 -7.15 -14.20 46.76
CA TYR A 723 -8.43 -13.57 46.39
C TYR A 723 -9.40 -14.54 45.72
N LEU A 724 -8.92 -15.64 45.14
CA LEU A 724 -9.75 -16.57 44.37
C LEU A 724 -9.84 -17.94 45.04
N THR A 725 -10.87 -18.70 44.69
CA THR A 725 -11.05 -20.11 45.07
C THR A 725 -11.68 -20.85 43.90
N ALA A 726 -11.04 -21.92 43.43
CA ALA A 726 -11.55 -22.76 42.35
C ALA A 726 -12.60 -23.75 42.86
N ASP A 727 -13.73 -23.82 42.14
CA ASP A 727 -14.94 -24.54 42.52
C ASP A 727 -15.14 -25.85 41.74
N SER A 728 -14.93 -25.83 40.43
CA SER A 728 -15.22 -26.97 39.54
C SER A 728 -14.44 -26.94 38.24
N ILE A 729 -14.23 -28.12 37.63
CA ILE A 729 -13.67 -28.31 36.29
C ILE A 729 -14.74 -28.92 35.38
N ASP A 730 -15.04 -28.28 34.25
CA ASP A 730 -15.96 -28.75 33.21
C ASP A 730 -15.20 -28.92 31.88
N TYR A 731 -15.07 -30.15 31.35
CA TYR A 731 -14.34 -30.40 30.09
C TYR A 731 -15.10 -29.96 28.85
N GLY A 732 -14.34 -29.60 27.81
CA GLY A 732 -14.90 -29.24 26.51
C GLY A 732 -15.58 -30.42 25.80
N PRO A 733 -16.51 -30.15 24.87
CA PRO A 733 -17.36 -31.18 24.25
C PRO A 733 -16.60 -32.31 23.54
N GLY A 734 -15.44 -32.00 22.93
CA GLY A 734 -14.61 -32.99 22.22
C GLY A 734 -13.70 -33.84 23.11
N PHE A 735 -13.55 -33.52 24.39
CA PHE A 735 -12.64 -34.20 25.31
C PHE A 735 -13.41 -35.07 26.32
N ASN A 736 -13.94 -36.20 25.86
CA ASN A 736 -14.84 -37.07 26.65
C ASN A 736 -14.18 -38.35 27.19
N LEU A 737 -12.90 -38.58 26.90
CA LEU A 737 -12.14 -39.75 27.37
C LEU A 737 -11.05 -39.34 28.37
N SER A 738 -10.73 -40.23 29.31
CA SER A 738 -9.56 -40.14 30.19
C SER A 738 -9.37 -38.78 30.91
N GLN A 739 -10.47 -38.14 31.34
CA GLN A 739 -10.45 -36.84 32.02
C GLN A 739 -9.74 -36.91 33.39
N THR A 740 -8.79 -36.00 33.63
CA THR A 740 -7.98 -35.89 34.85
C THR A 740 -7.80 -34.44 35.26
N GLY A 741 -7.70 -34.14 36.56
CA GLY A 741 -7.37 -32.78 37.05
C GLY A 741 -7.49 -32.68 38.56
N ILE A 742 -6.61 -31.90 39.19
CA ILE A 742 -6.54 -31.70 40.64
C ILE A 742 -6.60 -30.20 40.96
N ILE A 743 -7.54 -29.81 41.82
CA ILE A 743 -7.67 -28.44 42.34
C ILE A 743 -6.94 -28.34 43.68
N ASP A 744 -5.97 -27.43 43.79
CA ASP A 744 -5.35 -27.05 45.06
C ASP A 744 -5.59 -25.56 45.37
N ASN A 745 -6.59 -25.30 46.21
CA ASN A 745 -6.94 -23.96 46.67
C ASN A 745 -6.01 -23.41 47.78
N GLU A 746 -5.10 -24.23 48.32
CA GLU A 746 -4.09 -23.74 49.28
C GLU A 746 -2.93 -23.07 48.55
N THR A 747 -2.50 -23.66 47.43
CA THR A 747 -1.39 -23.15 46.61
C THR A 747 -1.83 -22.33 45.41
N GLY A 748 -3.11 -22.40 45.02
CA GLY A 748 -3.65 -21.69 43.85
C GLY A 748 -3.27 -22.36 42.53
N THR A 749 -3.23 -23.68 42.48
CA THR A 749 -2.79 -24.42 41.30
C THR A 749 -3.80 -25.45 40.83
N ILE A 750 -3.87 -25.62 39.50
CA ILE A 750 -4.58 -26.70 38.82
C ILE A 750 -3.54 -27.56 38.12
N THR A 751 -3.44 -28.84 38.50
CA THR A 751 -2.43 -29.76 37.95
C THR A 751 -3.06 -31.05 37.40
N GLY A 752 -2.38 -31.64 36.41
CA GLY A 752 -2.83 -32.82 35.69
C GLY A 752 -4.15 -32.61 34.95
N LEU A 753 -4.51 -31.37 34.58
CA LEU A 753 -5.76 -31.06 33.88
C LEU A 753 -5.64 -31.53 32.42
N GLY A 754 -6.18 -32.71 32.14
CA GLY A 754 -6.01 -33.37 30.84
C GLY A 754 -7.18 -34.27 30.45
N ALA A 755 -7.26 -34.54 29.16
CA ALA A 755 -8.28 -35.40 28.57
C ALA A 755 -7.88 -35.89 27.16
N ALA A 756 -8.58 -36.90 26.66
CA ALA A 756 -8.41 -37.47 25.33
C ALA A 756 -9.68 -37.34 24.48
N THR A 757 -9.50 -37.42 23.16
CA THR A 757 -10.55 -37.35 22.14
C THR A 757 -10.47 -38.53 21.17
N ASP A 758 -11.62 -38.95 20.62
CA ASP A 758 -11.72 -39.94 19.55
C ASP A 758 -12.16 -39.31 18.20
N LEU A 759 -12.28 -37.99 18.15
CA LEU A 759 -12.63 -37.23 16.95
C LEU A 759 -11.39 -37.03 16.07
N SER A 760 -11.45 -37.49 14.83
CA SER A 760 -10.42 -37.22 13.83
C SER A 760 -10.34 -35.71 13.55
N ASP A 761 -9.13 -35.20 13.35
CA ASP A 761 -8.83 -33.79 12.99
C ASP A 761 -9.22 -32.75 14.06
N TYR A 762 -9.61 -33.18 15.26
CA TYR A 762 -10.03 -32.27 16.31
C TYR A 762 -8.86 -31.45 16.87
N GLY A 763 -8.91 -30.14 16.72
CA GLY A 763 -7.83 -29.24 17.13
C GLY A 763 -6.73 -29.06 16.09
N ALA A 764 -6.85 -29.67 14.90
CA ALA A 764 -5.97 -29.39 13.78
C ALA A 764 -6.31 -27.99 13.22
N GLU A 765 -5.31 -27.11 13.18
CA GLU A 765 -5.39 -25.73 12.69
C GLU A 765 -6.49 -24.87 13.34
N THR A 766 -7.10 -25.34 14.44
CA THR A 766 -8.26 -24.73 15.09
C THR A 766 -8.17 -24.87 16.59
N LEU A 767 -8.53 -23.81 17.32
CA LEU A 767 -8.56 -23.84 18.78
C LEU A 767 -9.75 -24.66 19.26
N VAL A 768 -9.48 -25.61 20.15
CA VAL A 768 -10.48 -26.42 20.82
C VAL A 768 -10.44 -26.19 22.33
N LEU A 769 -11.63 -26.11 22.93
CA LEU A 769 -11.75 -25.98 24.39
C LEU A 769 -11.36 -27.31 25.05
N LEU A 770 -10.29 -27.30 25.84
CA LEU A 770 -9.90 -28.43 26.69
C LEU A 770 -10.83 -28.53 27.90
N ALA A 771 -10.89 -27.45 28.70
CA ALA A 771 -11.68 -27.41 29.92
C ALA A 771 -11.98 -25.98 30.39
N ARG A 772 -12.93 -25.87 31.31
CA ARG A 772 -13.27 -24.66 32.06
C ARG A 772 -13.04 -24.89 33.54
N VAL A 773 -12.32 -23.99 34.18
CA VAL A 773 -12.23 -23.95 35.63
C VAL A 773 -13.06 -22.76 36.12
N ARG A 774 -14.06 -23.02 36.96
CA ARG A 774 -14.85 -21.97 37.61
C ARG A 774 -14.20 -21.58 38.93
N LEU A 775 -14.05 -20.30 39.17
CA LEU A 775 -13.54 -19.71 40.40
C LEU A 775 -14.52 -18.67 40.95
N THR A 776 -14.52 -18.58 42.28
CA THR A 776 -15.23 -17.56 43.05
C THR A 776 -14.24 -16.57 43.64
N VAL A 777 -14.57 -15.28 43.56
CA VAL A 777 -13.81 -14.19 44.18
C VAL A 777 -14.23 -14.06 45.65
N LYS A 778 -13.26 -13.94 46.56
CA LYS A 778 -13.51 -13.63 47.97
C LYS A 778 -13.86 -12.14 48.11
N GLN A 779 -14.75 -11.81 49.03
CA GLN A 779 -15.14 -10.42 49.31
C GLN A 779 -13.92 -9.54 49.64
N VAL A 780 -13.85 -8.36 49.02
CA VAL A 780 -12.77 -7.38 49.18
C VAL A 780 -13.31 -6.04 49.70
N PRO A 781 -12.58 -5.31 50.57
CA PRO A 781 -13.08 -4.07 51.13
C PRO A 781 -13.26 -2.96 50.09
N LEU A 782 -14.36 -2.18 50.18
CA LEU A 782 -14.57 -0.98 49.35
C LEU A 782 -13.60 0.18 49.71
N ASN A 783 -13.00 0.17 50.91
CA ASN A 783 -12.13 1.25 51.42
C ASN A 783 -10.78 0.70 51.92
N ALA A 784 -9.71 0.99 51.17
CA ALA A 784 -8.33 0.85 51.62
C ALA A 784 -7.69 2.25 51.72
N ASP A 785 -7.92 2.92 52.85
CA ASP A 785 -7.20 4.14 53.28
C ASP A 785 -7.29 5.38 52.37
N GLY A 786 -8.50 5.97 52.27
CA GLY A 786 -8.69 7.41 52.02
C GLY A 786 -9.52 7.73 50.78
N GLU A 787 -10.81 8.10 50.98
CA GLU A 787 -11.75 8.78 50.07
C GLU A 787 -11.61 8.61 48.53
N TYR A 788 -11.06 7.49 48.05
CA TYR A 788 -10.84 7.14 46.65
C TYR A 788 -10.93 5.62 46.48
N ILE A 789 -11.56 5.15 45.40
CA ILE A 789 -11.58 3.71 45.07
C ILE A 789 -10.40 3.44 44.14
N HIS A 790 -9.51 2.55 44.59
CA HIS A 790 -8.39 2.01 43.82
C HIS A 790 -8.61 0.52 43.52
N PRO A 791 -7.99 -0.01 42.46
CA PRO A 791 -7.74 -1.44 42.32
C PRO A 791 -7.24 -2.10 43.61
N VAL A 792 -7.73 -3.32 43.90
CA VAL A 792 -7.36 -4.08 45.11
C VAL A 792 -6.07 -4.87 44.89
N ALA A 793 -5.93 -5.51 43.73
CA ALA A 793 -4.78 -6.32 43.35
C ALA A 793 -4.79 -6.59 41.85
N ASP A 794 -3.64 -6.94 41.29
CA ASP A 794 -3.55 -7.52 39.94
C ASP A 794 -3.45 -9.04 40.07
N LEU A 795 -4.44 -9.74 39.51
CA LEU A 795 -4.59 -11.19 39.58
C LEU A 795 -3.88 -11.82 38.38
N ASN A 796 -2.89 -12.66 38.64
CA ASN A 796 -2.14 -13.36 37.60
C ASN A 796 -2.67 -14.79 37.38
N PHE A 797 -2.89 -15.14 36.11
CA PHE A 797 -3.19 -16.49 35.65
C PHE A 797 -2.13 -16.91 34.64
N GLN A 798 -1.44 -18.02 34.90
CA GLN A 798 -0.31 -18.45 34.07
C GLN A 798 -0.28 -19.96 33.87
N ILE A 799 -0.10 -20.37 32.61
CA ILE A 799 0.19 -21.77 32.26
C ILE A 799 1.63 -22.08 32.62
N SER A 800 1.83 -23.24 33.24
CA SER A 800 3.13 -23.69 33.77
C SER A 800 3.72 -24.86 33.00
N ASN A 801 2.88 -25.70 32.38
CA ASN A 801 3.31 -26.86 31.59
C ASN A 801 2.15 -27.44 30.78
N SER A 802 2.41 -27.75 29.51
CA SER A 802 1.45 -28.39 28.61
C SER A 802 2.08 -29.56 27.84
N ILE A 803 1.27 -30.58 27.57
CA ILE A 803 1.61 -31.73 26.72
C ILE A 803 0.45 -31.96 25.75
N LEU A 804 0.72 -31.86 24.46
CA LEU A 804 -0.25 -32.07 23.40
C LEU A 804 0.24 -33.21 22.48
N THR A 805 -0.60 -34.22 22.27
CA THR A 805 -0.23 -35.41 21.49
C THR A 805 -1.17 -35.57 20.31
N SER A 806 -0.62 -35.80 19.12
CA SER A 806 -1.35 -36.16 17.90
C SER A 806 -1.18 -37.64 17.55
N SER A 807 -1.81 -38.11 16.46
CA SER A 807 -1.57 -39.46 15.93
C SER A 807 -0.15 -39.66 15.37
N GLN A 808 0.58 -38.57 15.14
CA GLN A 808 1.92 -38.54 14.56
C GLN A 808 3.02 -38.40 15.63
N GLY A 809 2.67 -38.00 16.86
CA GLY A 809 3.63 -37.78 17.94
C GLY A 809 3.24 -36.61 18.85
N ASP A 810 4.09 -36.35 19.84
CA ASP A 810 3.96 -35.19 20.74
C ASP A 810 4.35 -33.91 20.00
N ALA A 811 3.54 -32.86 20.18
CA ALA A 811 3.79 -31.56 19.60
C ALA A 811 4.79 -30.77 20.45
N THR A 812 5.57 -29.89 19.82
CA THR A 812 6.29 -28.83 20.54
C THR A 812 5.27 -27.75 20.91
N VAL A 813 5.04 -27.54 22.21
CA VAL A 813 3.95 -26.66 22.69
C VAL A 813 4.46 -25.26 23.01
N THR A 814 3.80 -24.25 22.44
CA THR A 814 3.93 -22.85 22.84
C THR A 814 2.88 -22.55 23.90
N GLU A 815 3.33 -22.03 25.04
CA GLU A 815 2.45 -21.65 26.15
C GLU A 815 1.99 -20.19 25.99
N GLY A 816 0.70 -19.95 26.20
CA GLY A 816 0.10 -18.62 26.17
C GLY A 816 0.67 -17.68 27.23
N SER A 817 0.65 -16.38 26.93
CA SER A 817 1.09 -15.35 27.87
C SER A 817 0.26 -15.36 29.15
N ALA A 818 0.87 -14.93 30.27
CA ALA A 818 0.15 -14.77 31.52
C ALA A 818 -0.96 -13.71 31.36
N VAL A 819 -2.16 -14.02 31.86
CA VAL A 819 -3.28 -13.09 31.90
C VAL A 819 -3.27 -12.39 33.25
N ASN A 820 -3.05 -11.08 33.24
CA ASN A 820 -3.11 -10.22 34.42
C ASN A 820 -4.39 -9.40 34.37
N LEU A 821 -5.26 -9.55 35.37
CA LEU A 821 -6.50 -8.79 35.45
C LEU A 821 -6.59 -8.05 36.78
N THR A 822 -6.95 -6.78 36.70
CA THR A 822 -7.15 -5.96 37.89
C THR A 822 -8.42 -6.38 38.63
N LEU A 823 -8.31 -6.57 39.94
CA LEU A 823 -9.44 -6.81 40.84
C LEU A 823 -10.00 -5.47 41.34
N VAL A 824 -11.27 -5.21 41.09
CA VAL A 824 -12.00 -4.05 41.59
C VAL A 824 -13.10 -4.46 42.58
N PRO A 825 -13.35 -3.64 43.62
CA PRO A 825 -14.43 -3.90 44.58
C PRO A 825 -15.81 -3.63 43.95
N ALA A 826 -16.90 -4.15 44.53
CA ALA A 826 -18.25 -3.90 44.02
C ALA A 826 -18.70 -2.47 44.36
N LEU A 827 -18.52 -1.54 43.42
CA LEU A 827 -18.83 -0.12 43.64
C LEU A 827 -20.25 0.14 44.16
N TYR A 828 -21.23 -0.64 43.69
CA TYR A 828 -22.64 -0.44 43.99
C TYR A 828 -23.06 -0.95 45.39
N ASP A 829 -22.22 -1.75 46.04
CA ASP A 829 -22.40 -2.24 47.40
C ASP A 829 -21.75 -1.25 48.38
N LEU A 830 -22.36 -0.06 48.49
CA LEU A 830 -21.79 1.07 49.23
C LEU A 830 -21.55 0.78 50.71
N ASN A 831 -22.24 -0.20 51.29
CA ASN A 831 -22.05 -0.61 52.67
C ASN A 831 -21.27 -1.93 52.83
N ASP A 832 -20.78 -2.51 51.73
CA ASP A 832 -19.92 -3.70 51.68
C ASP A 832 -20.53 -4.89 52.44
N ASP A 833 -21.84 -5.10 52.30
CA ASP A 833 -22.60 -6.16 53.00
C ASP A 833 -22.91 -7.39 52.13
N GLY A 834 -22.40 -7.40 50.89
CA GLY A 834 -22.52 -8.47 49.89
C GLY A 834 -23.85 -8.42 49.12
N ALA A 835 -24.65 -7.36 49.29
CA ALA A 835 -25.98 -7.25 48.68
C ALA A 835 -26.38 -5.82 48.35
N ILE A 836 -26.57 -5.51 47.07
CA ILE A 836 -27.00 -4.18 46.61
C ILE A 836 -28.50 -4.03 46.88
N ASN A 837 -28.87 -3.30 47.93
CA ASN A 837 -30.23 -3.24 48.44
C ASN A 837 -30.67 -1.84 48.91
N TYR A 838 -31.78 -1.77 49.65
CA TYR A 838 -32.34 -0.50 50.12
C TYR A 838 -31.38 0.29 51.03
N ARG A 839 -30.40 -0.37 51.66
CA ARG A 839 -29.38 0.25 52.50
C ARG A 839 -28.40 1.06 51.65
N ASP A 840 -27.95 0.52 50.53
CA ASP A 840 -27.08 1.18 49.56
C ASP A 840 -27.81 2.34 48.88
N LEU A 841 -29.09 2.13 48.54
CA LEU A 841 -29.92 3.20 48.00
C LEU A 841 -30.10 4.36 49.00
N ILE A 842 -30.24 4.07 50.30
CA ILE A 842 -30.30 5.11 51.34
C ILE A 842 -28.97 5.85 51.43
N ALA A 843 -27.84 5.14 51.37
CA ALA A 843 -26.51 5.74 51.37
C ALA A 843 -26.31 6.66 50.15
N PHE A 844 -26.67 6.18 48.95
CA PHE A 844 -26.64 6.94 47.70
C PHE A 844 -27.50 8.20 47.75
N VAL A 845 -28.77 8.09 48.20
CA VAL A 845 -29.69 9.24 48.32
C VAL A 845 -29.13 10.30 49.29
N GLY A 846 -28.38 9.87 50.32
CA GLY A 846 -27.71 10.78 51.25
C GLY A 846 -26.68 11.70 50.59
N VAL A 847 -26.10 11.28 49.47
CA VAL A 847 -25.07 12.00 48.71
C VAL A 847 -25.51 12.43 47.30
N TYR A 848 -26.79 12.29 46.96
CA TYR A 848 -27.33 12.71 45.67
C TYR A 848 -27.15 14.23 45.45
N ASN A 849 -26.70 14.61 44.26
CA ASN A 849 -26.35 15.97 43.86
C ASN A 849 -25.20 16.58 44.68
N LYS A 850 -24.35 15.74 45.30
CA LYS A 850 -23.09 16.15 45.92
C LYS A 850 -21.92 15.90 44.97
N THR A 851 -20.86 16.66 45.19
CA THR A 851 -19.58 16.53 44.48
C THR A 851 -18.59 15.78 45.39
N PRO A 852 -17.82 14.81 44.87
CA PRO A 852 -16.72 14.17 45.58
C PRO A 852 -15.79 15.20 46.25
N GLY A 853 -15.36 14.96 47.49
CA GLY A 853 -14.47 15.85 48.24
C GLY A 853 -15.12 17.09 48.91
N SER A 854 -16.44 17.23 48.89
CA SER A 854 -17.13 18.32 49.62
C SER A 854 -17.28 18.01 51.13
N PRO A 855 -17.24 19.02 52.04
CA PRO A 855 -17.17 18.79 53.50
C PRO A 855 -18.37 18.08 54.15
N ASP A 856 -19.45 17.86 53.39
CA ASP A 856 -20.70 17.21 53.83
C ASP A 856 -21.04 16.00 52.92
N ALA A 857 -20.02 15.28 52.43
CA ALA A 857 -20.16 14.28 51.37
C ALA A 857 -19.28 13.04 51.54
N ASP A 858 -19.22 12.49 52.76
CA ASP A 858 -18.40 11.34 53.20
C ASP A 858 -18.49 10.07 52.32
N LEU A 859 -19.49 9.96 51.43
CA LEU A 859 -19.69 8.83 50.49
C LEU A 859 -19.87 9.25 49.02
N ALA A 860 -19.79 10.55 48.70
CA ALA A 860 -20.00 11.01 47.32
C ALA A 860 -18.88 10.54 46.37
N TRP A 861 -17.67 10.35 46.88
CA TRP A 861 -16.54 9.79 46.14
C TRP A 861 -16.78 8.33 45.70
N ALA A 862 -17.54 7.55 46.48
CA ALA A 862 -17.87 6.16 46.17
C ALA A 862 -19.17 6.01 45.36
N ALA A 863 -20.06 7.00 45.45
CA ALA A 863 -21.37 7.00 44.79
C ALA A 863 -21.40 7.68 43.40
N ASP A 864 -20.29 8.28 42.98
CA ASP A 864 -20.07 8.82 41.63
C ASP A 864 -19.47 7.71 40.74
N PHE A 865 -20.33 6.80 40.29
CA PHE A 865 -19.95 5.55 39.62
C PHE A 865 -19.39 5.77 38.22
N ASP A 866 -19.81 6.84 37.55
CA ASP A 866 -19.30 7.23 36.22
C ASP A 866 -18.15 8.25 36.28
N ARG A 867 -17.71 8.64 37.49
CA ARG A 867 -16.70 9.68 37.78
C ARG A 867 -16.94 10.98 37.00
N SER A 868 -18.18 11.35 36.77
CA SER A 868 -18.51 12.64 36.13
C SER A 868 -18.19 13.85 37.03
N GLY A 869 -17.74 13.61 38.27
CA GLY A 869 -17.44 14.63 39.28
C GLY A 869 -18.67 15.04 40.07
N LYS A 870 -19.76 14.29 39.96
CA LYS A 870 -21.02 14.60 40.62
C LYS A 870 -21.95 13.40 40.68
N VAL A 871 -22.39 13.06 41.89
CA VAL A 871 -23.45 12.05 42.09
C VAL A 871 -24.77 12.58 41.55
N ASP A 872 -25.27 12.05 40.44
CA ASP A 872 -26.50 12.51 39.83
C ASP A 872 -27.42 11.38 39.31
N TYR A 873 -28.31 11.72 38.38
CA TYR A 873 -29.28 10.77 37.86
C TYR A 873 -28.63 9.63 37.05
N ARG A 874 -27.43 9.83 36.51
CA ARG A 874 -26.65 8.81 35.79
C ARG A 874 -26.18 7.72 36.74
N ASP A 875 -25.64 8.11 37.89
CA ASP A 875 -25.25 7.16 38.95
C ASP A 875 -26.47 6.47 39.56
N LEU A 876 -27.61 7.16 39.66
CA LEU A 876 -28.86 6.55 40.10
C LEU A 876 -29.33 5.47 39.11
N ILE A 877 -29.19 5.70 37.80
CA ILE A 877 -29.51 4.69 36.78
C ILE A 877 -28.62 3.45 36.96
N LEU A 878 -27.32 3.63 37.23
CA LEU A 878 -26.36 2.54 37.48
C LEU A 878 -26.65 1.81 38.81
N MET A 879 -27.00 2.53 39.88
CA MET A 879 -27.42 1.93 41.15
C MET A 879 -28.69 1.08 40.98
N VAL A 880 -29.69 1.61 40.27
CA VAL A 880 -30.97 0.92 40.05
C VAL A 880 -30.81 -0.29 39.12
N SER A 881 -29.95 -0.23 38.10
CA SER A 881 -29.68 -1.35 37.20
C SER A 881 -29.00 -2.54 37.91
N ASN A 882 -28.36 -2.28 39.03
CA ASN A 882 -27.70 -3.29 39.86
C ASN A 882 -28.48 -3.67 41.14
N TYR A 883 -29.59 -2.99 41.43
CA TYR A 883 -30.39 -3.20 42.64
C TYR A 883 -30.95 -4.63 42.73
N GLY A 884 -30.75 -5.27 43.88
CA GLY A 884 -31.21 -6.64 44.18
C GLY A 884 -30.23 -7.73 43.79
N LYS A 885 -29.05 -7.39 43.24
CA LYS A 885 -27.96 -8.35 43.01
C LYS A 885 -27.24 -8.66 44.32
N VAL A 886 -26.85 -9.92 44.47
CA VAL A 886 -26.17 -10.47 45.65
C VAL A 886 -24.93 -11.20 45.18
N GLN A 887 -23.83 -11.06 45.92
CA GLN A 887 -22.57 -11.75 45.62
C GLN A 887 -22.81 -13.26 45.46
N GLY A 888 -22.25 -13.86 44.41
CA GLY A 888 -22.41 -15.29 44.13
C GLY A 888 -23.80 -15.74 43.65
N SER A 889 -24.73 -14.81 43.37
CA SER A 889 -26.07 -15.15 42.83
C SER A 889 -26.06 -15.52 41.34
N GLY A 890 -24.95 -15.28 40.63
CA GLY A 890 -24.82 -15.51 39.19
C GLY A 890 -25.45 -14.44 38.29
N ASN A 891 -26.03 -13.39 38.87
CA ASN A 891 -26.51 -12.22 38.13
C ASN A 891 -25.38 -11.21 37.98
N LEU A 892 -24.94 -10.96 36.74
CA LEU A 892 -23.78 -10.10 36.48
C LEU A 892 -24.04 -8.65 36.86
N LEU A 893 -23.05 -7.96 37.41
CA LEU A 893 -23.06 -6.50 37.53
C LEU A 893 -23.13 -5.85 36.15
N VAL A 894 -23.81 -4.70 36.08
CA VAL A 894 -23.89 -3.85 34.88
C VAL A 894 -22.98 -2.67 35.12
N HIS A 895 -21.96 -2.53 34.28
CA HIS A 895 -20.98 -1.45 34.32
C HIS A 895 -21.24 -0.43 33.19
N PRO A 896 -20.88 0.86 33.34
CA PRO A 896 -20.92 1.82 32.24
C PRO A 896 -19.95 1.44 31.12
N SER A 897 -20.16 1.94 29.89
CA SER A 897 -19.39 1.52 28.71
C SER A 897 -17.93 1.96 28.73
N ASN A 898 -17.59 3.02 29.44
CA ASN A 898 -16.25 3.61 29.58
C ASN A 898 -15.57 3.20 30.91
N TYR A 899 -16.03 2.12 31.54
CA TYR A 899 -15.61 1.77 32.90
C TYR A 899 -14.14 1.34 33.01
N SER A 900 -13.58 0.68 32.01
CA SER A 900 -12.15 0.36 31.96
C SER A 900 -11.29 1.62 31.80
N GLU A 901 -11.74 2.57 30.98
CA GLU A 901 -11.03 3.81 30.61
C GLU A 901 -11.04 4.86 31.75
N VAL A 902 -12.19 5.08 32.39
CA VAL A 902 -12.41 6.14 33.39
C VAL A 902 -11.63 5.90 34.70
N TRP A 903 -11.18 4.68 34.91
CA TRP A 903 -10.53 4.28 36.15
C TRP A 903 -8.99 4.12 35.99
N GLN A 904 -8.36 4.56 34.86
CA GLN A 904 -6.93 4.28 34.49
C GLN A 904 -6.02 5.37 33.72
N GLN A 905 -5.88 6.69 34.09
CA GLN A 905 -4.70 7.66 33.84
C GLN A 905 -4.64 8.79 32.69
N ASP A 906 -3.58 9.68 32.67
CA ASP A 906 -3.26 11.05 32.03
C ASP A 906 -2.94 11.23 30.48
N PHE A 907 -2.95 12.45 29.86
CA PHE A 907 -3.02 12.70 28.36
C PHE A 907 -2.43 14.04 27.73
N LEU A 908 -2.07 14.10 26.41
CA LEU A 908 -1.64 15.30 25.59
C LEU A 908 -2.75 15.91 24.69
N LEU A 909 -2.83 17.25 24.52
CA LEU A 909 -3.93 17.97 23.84
C LEU A 909 -3.53 18.89 22.66
N ALA A 910 -4.49 19.22 21.78
CA ALA A 910 -4.35 20.27 20.76
C ALA A 910 -4.65 21.68 21.31
N SER A 911 -3.84 22.69 20.95
CA SER A 911 -3.93 24.08 21.44
C SER A 911 -5.14 24.87 20.90
N LEU A 912 -5.74 24.38 19.80
CA LEU A 912 -6.92 24.94 19.16
C LEU A 912 -8.02 23.88 19.05
N ILE A 913 -9.27 24.30 19.28
CA ILE A 913 -10.44 23.44 19.13
C ILE A 913 -10.83 23.38 17.66
N ASN A 914 -10.85 22.17 17.07
CA ASN A 914 -11.44 21.95 15.77
C ASN A 914 -12.98 22.04 15.90
N THR A 915 -13.61 23.01 15.25
CA THR A 915 -15.07 23.25 15.38
C THR A 915 -15.90 22.64 14.27
N GLU A 916 -15.28 21.93 13.32
CA GLU A 916 -15.97 21.26 12.20
C GLU A 916 -15.89 19.74 12.36
N GLU A 917 -16.99 19.02 12.07
CA GLU A 917 -16.95 17.56 11.91
C GLU A 917 -16.07 17.26 10.69
N SER A 918 -14.87 16.75 10.93
CA SER A 918 -13.83 16.48 9.93
C SER A 918 -13.92 15.04 9.43
N ASP A 919 -13.72 14.84 8.11
CA ASP A 919 -13.60 13.52 7.46
C ASP A 919 -12.11 13.12 7.30
N ALA A 920 -11.23 13.52 8.24
CA ALA A 920 -9.81 13.22 8.19
C ALA A 920 -9.56 11.69 8.21
N ALA A 921 -8.67 11.21 7.35
CA ALA A 921 -8.37 9.79 7.25
C ALA A 921 -7.62 9.31 8.50
N ALA A 922 -8.01 8.14 9.00
CA ALA A 922 -7.32 7.50 10.12
C ALA A 922 -5.87 7.14 9.72
N ILE A 923 -4.91 7.47 10.58
CA ILE A 923 -3.52 7.05 10.40
C ILE A 923 -3.37 5.54 10.58
N THR A 924 -2.38 4.94 9.92
CA THR A 924 -2.07 3.52 10.02
C THR A 924 -0.72 3.27 10.72
N THR A 925 -0.56 2.10 11.32
CA THR A 925 0.70 1.73 12.00
C THR A 925 1.89 1.73 11.02
N ASP A 926 1.68 1.36 9.76
CA ASP A 926 2.71 1.36 8.72
C ASP A 926 3.22 2.78 8.40
N GLU A 927 2.37 3.79 8.55
CA GLU A 927 2.75 5.20 8.37
C GLU A 927 3.47 5.76 9.61
N VAL A 928 3.19 5.23 10.80
CA VAL A 928 3.82 5.68 12.05
C VAL A 928 5.23 5.12 12.22
N GLU A 929 5.44 3.85 11.87
CA GLU A 929 6.68 3.12 12.19
C GLU A 929 7.97 3.81 11.69
N PRO A 930 8.06 4.30 10.44
CA PRO A 930 9.26 4.98 9.97
C PRO A 930 9.58 6.28 10.73
N VAL A 931 8.54 6.98 11.19
CA VAL A 931 8.66 8.23 11.96
C VAL A 931 9.03 7.92 13.42
N LEU A 932 8.50 6.84 13.99
CA LEU A 932 8.85 6.36 15.32
C LEU A 932 10.33 5.99 15.41
N GLU A 933 10.86 5.25 14.44
CA GLU A 933 12.28 4.87 14.41
C GLU A 933 13.18 6.10 14.25
N ALA A 934 12.77 7.07 13.43
CA ALA A 934 13.47 8.35 13.33
C ALA A 934 13.45 9.13 14.67
N ALA A 935 12.32 9.14 15.39
CA ALA A 935 12.19 9.79 16.69
C ALA A 935 13.11 9.15 17.74
N LYS A 936 13.13 7.81 17.83
CA LYS A 936 14.05 7.05 18.70
C LYS A 936 15.51 7.39 18.39
N GLN A 937 15.88 7.42 17.11
CA GLN A 937 17.24 7.77 16.67
C GLN A 937 17.62 9.21 17.04
N GLN A 938 16.68 10.15 16.94
CA GLN A 938 16.91 11.54 17.36
C GLN A 938 17.09 11.66 18.88
N LEU A 939 16.32 10.93 19.69
CA LEU A 939 16.49 10.94 21.17
C LEU A 939 17.78 10.29 21.63
N ALA A 940 18.21 9.19 20.99
CA ALA A 940 19.50 8.55 21.28
C ALA A 940 20.68 9.51 21.04
N ALA A 941 20.58 10.39 20.04
CA ALA A 941 21.58 11.42 19.79
C ALA A 941 21.61 12.54 20.87
N VAL A 942 20.53 12.69 21.64
CA VAL A 942 20.38 13.73 22.69
C VAL A 942 20.78 13.19 24.07
N TYR A 943 20.31 12.00 24.46
CA TYR A 943 20.46 11.46 25.82
C TYR A 943 21.56 10.39 25.97
N ASP A 944 22.12 9.88 24.85
CA ASP A 944 23.04 8.74 24.70
C ASP A 944 22.40 7.40 24.30
N ASP A 945 23.25 6.42 23.94
CA ASP A 945 22.83 5.11 23.41
C ASP A 945 21.99 4.28 24.40
N SER A 946 21.98 4.62 25.71
CA SER A 946 21.21 3.89 26.74
C SER A 946 19.69 4.04 26.60
N VAL A 947 19.24 5.11 25.94
CA VAL A 947 17.83 5.34 25.62
C VAL A 947 17.32 4.38 24.55
N THR A 948 18.19 3.92 23.65
CA THR A 948 17.84 2.97 22.58
C THR A 948 17.38 1.63 23.13
N GLU A 949 17.98 1.17 24.24
CA GLU A 949 17.56 -0.07 24.92
C GLU A 949 16.25 0.12 25.69
N THR A 950 16.01 1.30 26.24
CA THR A 950 14.77 1.61 26.99
C THR A 950 13.56 1.73 26.05
N LEU A 951 13.78 2.24 24.84
CA LEU A 951 12.72 2.48 23.85
C LEU A 951 12.65 1.41 22.74
N SER A 952 13.40 0.31 22.85
CA SER A 952 13.46 -0.71 21.79
C SER A 952 12.11 -1.37 21.52
N ASP A 953 11.31 -1.55 22.58
CA ASP A 953 10.08 -2.34 22.55
C ASP A 953 8.82 -1.47 22.62
N VAL A 954 8.91 -0.19 22.20
CA VAL A 954 7.77 0.73 22.22
C VAL A 954 6.72 0.29 21.22
N LYS A 955 5.46 0.16 21.67
CA LYS A 955 4.31 -0.18 20.84
C LYS A 955 3.48 1.05 20.52
N ILE A 956 2.88 1.09 19.33
CA ILE A 956 1.90 2.13 18.95
C ILE A 956 0.52 1.49 18.83
N GLU A 957 -0.46 2.07 19.50
CA GLU A 957 -1.87 1.74 19.32
C GLU A 957 -2.64 2.95 18.82
N ILE A 958 -3.32 2.81 17.68
CA ILE A 958 -4.10 3.89 17.07
C ILE A 958 -5.55 3.72 17.49
N VAL A 959 -6.08 4.67 18.25
CA VAL A 959 -7.41 4.63 18.88
C VAL A 959 -8.08 6.00 18.81
N GLU A 960 -9.40 6.06 18.79
CA GLU A 960 -10.12 7.34 18.88
C GLU A 960 -10.04 7.87 20.32
N LEU A 961 -9.41 9.03 20.52
CA LEU A 961 -9.22 9.67 21.82
C LEU A 961 -10.25 10.80 22.04
N PRO A 962 -10.70 11.06 23.28
CA PRO A 962 -11.78 12.01 23.52
C PRO A 962 -11.37 13.47 23.25
N GLN A 963 -12.29 14.24 22.67
CA GLN A 963 -12.19 15.70 22.49
C GLN A 963 -11.03 16.15 21.59
N ASN A 964 -10.03 16.82 22.15
CA ASN A 964 -8.88 17.41 21.44
C ASN A 964 -7.59 16.66 21.76
N GLN A 965 -7.70 15.43 22.23
CA GLN A 965 -6.56 14.67 22.67
C GLN A 965 -5.82 14.09 21.46
N LEU A 966 -4.49 14.21 21.46
CA LEU A 966 -3.66 13.76 20.34
C LEU A 966 -2.96 12.44 20.62
N ALA A 967 -2.49 12.24 21.86
CA ALA A 967 -1.77 11.04 22.24
C ALA A 967 -1.72 10.81 23.76
N LYS A 968 -1.25 9.62 24.16
CA LYS A 968 -0.87 9.25 25.53
C LYS A 968 0.19 8.16 25.55
N ALA A 969 1.23 8.35 26.36
CA ALA A 969 2.16 7.31 26.76
C ALA A 969 1.66 6.48 27.97
N ASP A 970 1.82 5.16 27.87
CA ASP A 970 1.74 4.20 28.97
C ASP A 970 3.14 3.62 29.24
N ALA A 971 3.82 4.21 30.22
CA ALA A 971 5.16 3.80 30.63
C ALA A 971 5.22 2.38 31.22
N ALA A 972 4.10 1.83 31.72
CA ALA A 972 4.10 0.49 32.29
C ALA A 972 4.09 -0.60 31.21
N ASN A 973 3.43 -0.33 30.08
CA ASN A 973 3.34 -1.26 28.94
C ASN A 973 4.20 -0.86 27.75
N ASN A 974 5.02 0.20 27.90
CA ASN A 974 5.84 0.79 26.85
C ASN A 974 5.02 1.07 25.58
N THR A 975 3.79 1.57 25.73
CA THR A 975 2.83 1.73 24.63
C THR A 975 2.45 3.20 24.49
N ILE A 976 2.36 3.70 23.27
CA ILE A 976 1.85 5.04 22.96
C ILE A 976 0.52 4.86 22.22
N TYR A 977 -0.53 5.44 22.79
CA TYR A 977 -1.83 5.57 22.17
C TYR A 977 -1.86 6.85 21.34
N LEU A 978 -2.11 6.74 20.04
CA LEU A 978 -2.25 7.87 19.11
C LEU A 978 -3.71 8.00 18.70
N ASP A 979 -4.18 9.24 18.62
CA ASP A 979 -5.49 9.53 18.07
C ASP A 979 -5.58 9.13 16.59
N VAL A 980 -6.72 8.58 16.16
CA VAL A 980 -6.88 8.08 14.78
C VAL A 980 -6.72 9.18 13.75
N ASP A 981 -7.23 10.39 13.99
CA ASP A 981 -7.31 11.46 12.99
C ASP A 981 -6.76 12.80 13.47
N ALA A 982 -5.97 12.77 14.56
CA ALA A 982 -5.36 13.91 15.22
C ALA A 982 -6.40 14.93 15.73
N ALA A 983 -7.47 14.45 16.37
CA ALA A 983 -8.62 15.22 16.79
C ALA A 983 -9.26 16.00 15.63
N GLY A 984 -9.36 15.34 14.48
CA GLY A 984 -9.92 15.85 13.23
C GLY A 984 -9.01 16.79 12.43
N TRP A 985 -7.78 17.06 12.87
CA TRP A 985 -6.83 17.93 12.14
C TRP A 985 -6.04 17.18 11.05
N GLY A 986 -6.02 15.84 11.10
CA GLY A 986 -5.19 15.00 10.26
C GLY A 986 -3.72 15.00 10.67
N TRP A 987 -3.05 13.86 10.44
CA TRP A 987 -1.63 13.68 10.73
C TRP A 987 -0.75 14.10 9.56
N PHE A 988 0.33 14.83 9.85
CA PHE A 988 1.45 14.98 8.93
C PHE A 988 2.51 13.92 9.22
N VAL A 989 2.69 13.01 8.27
CA VAL A 989 3.68 11.93 8.29
C VAL A 989 4.87 12.37 7.44
N ASP A 990 5.99 12.67 8.09
CA ASP A 990 7.20 13.14 7.41
C ASP A 990 8.00 11.95 6.85
N GLY A 991 8.14 11.90 5.52
CA GLY A 991 8.97 10.90 4.84
C GLY A 991 10.47 11.14 4.95
N THR A 992 10.88 12.34 5.40
CA THR A 992 12.29 12.75 5.59
C THR A 992 12.52 13.45 6.93
N PRO A 993 12.25 12.79 8.07
CA PRO A 993 12.16 13.42 9.41
C PRO A 993 13.47 14.07 9.92
N PHE A 994 14.61 13.83 9.26
CA PHE A 994 15.89 14.45 9.57
C PHE A 994 16.18 15.72 8.76
N LEU A 995 15.45 15.98 7.68
CA LEU A 995 15.74 17.04 6.72
C LEU A 995 14.89 18.29 6.92
N ASN A 996 13.72 18.16 7.56
CA ASN A 996 12.78 19.27 7.86
C ASN A 996 12.42 20.10 6.61
N GLU A 997 12.29 19.46 5.44
CA GLU A 997 12.14 20.15 4.15
C GLU A 997 10.79 20.90 4.04
N GLU A 998 9.81 20.51 4.84
CA GLU A 998 8.46 21.04 4.86
C GLU A 998 8.29 22.24 5.80
N PHE A 999 9.34 22.61 6.56
CA PHE A 999 9.26 23.63 7.61
C PHE A 999 10.32 24.73 7.47
N ASN A 1000 10.01 25.89 8.04
CA ASN A 1000 10.95 26.99 8.27
C ASN A 1000 11.20 27.14 9.78
N ALA A 1001 12.48 27.17 10.19
CA ALA A 1001 12.83 27.40 11.60
C ALA A 1001 12.41 28.81 12.04
N SER A 1002 11.59 28.91 13.08
CA SER A 1002 11.10 30.17 13.65
C SER A 1002 11.91 30.61 14.86
N THR A 1003 12.35 29.66 15.68
CA THR A 1003 13.40 29.81 16.71
C THR A 1003 14.11 28.47 16.94
N ALA A 1004 15.12 28.42 17.80
CA ALA A 1004 15.82 27.16 18.10
C ALA A 1004 14.84 26.12 18.68
N GLY A 1005 14.71 24.98 18.00
CA GLY A 1005 13.80 23.88 18.39
C GLY A 1005 12.33 24.08 18.00
N LEU A 1006 11.95 25.20 17.36
CA LEU A 1006 10.58 25.44 16.89
C LEU A 1006 10.57 25.78 15.40
N PHE A 1007 9.69 25.09 14.67
CA PHE A 1007 9.58 25.15 13.23
C PHE A 1007 8.13 25.33 12.84
N ASP A 1008 7.90 26.23 11.88
CA ASP A 1008 6.57 26.48 11.32
C ASP A 1008 6.51 25.91 9.90
N ALA A 1009 5.43 25.20 9.56
CA ALA A 1009 5.26 24.63 8.23
C ALA A 1009 5.38 25.70 7.14
N LYS A 1010 6.07 25.37 6.05
CA LYS A 1010 6.09 26.19 4.83
C LYS A 1010 4.67 26.27 4.29
N LEU A 1011 4.32 27.44 3.76
CA LEU A 1011 3.02 27.65 3.14
C LEU A 1011 2.83 26.62 2.00
N PHE A 1012 1.73 25.87 2.03
CA PHE A 1012 1.39 24.78 1.09
C PHE A 1012 2.29 23.54 1.12
N SER A 1013 3.15 23.38 2.14
CA SER A 1013 3.75 22.06 2.37
C SER A 1013 2.69 21.11 2.89
N ASN A 1014 2.94 19.81 2.72
CA ASN A 1014 2.08 18.75 3.25
C ASN A 1014 1.91 18.84 4.79
N ALA A 1015 2.81 19.54 5.49
CA ALA A 1015 2.72 19.79 6.93
C ALA A 1015 1.76 20.93 7.32
N SER A 1016 1.39 21.81 6.38
CA SER A 1016 0.55 22.97 6.66
C SER A 1016 -0.86 22.54 7.06
N GLY A 1017 -1.30 22.92 8.27
CA GLY A 1017 -2.65 22.67 8.77
C GLY A 1017 -2.89 21.30 9.41
N HIS A 1018 -1.86 20.44 9.47
CA HIS A 1018 -1.91 19.10 10.07
C HIS A 1018 -1.11 19.05 11.38
N ILE A 1019 -1.32 18.02 12.20
CA ILE A 1019 -0.51 17.76 13.41
C ILE A 1019 0.75 16.98 13.03
N ASP A 1020 1.92 17.50 13.40
CA ASP A 1020 3.21 16.87 13.11
C ASP A 1020 3.44 15.61 13.98
N LEU A 1021 3.43 14.44 13.34
CA LEU A 1021 3.56 13.15 14.04
C LEU A 1021 4.91 13.00 14.75
N LEU A 1022 6.00 13.48 14.13
CA LEU A 1022 7.34 13.40 14.70
C LEU A 1022 7.42 14.11 16.06
N THR A 1023 6.82 15.31 16.15
CA THR A 1023 6.77 16.08 17.40
C THR A 1023 6.01 15.33 18.51
N VAL A 1024 4.85 14.73 18.18
CA VAL A 1024 4.05 13.97 19.16
C VAL A 1024 4.80 12.74 19.64
N LEU A 1025 5.43 11.97 18.74
CA LEU A 1025 6.21 10.80 19.14
C LEU A 1025 7.42 11.17 20.01
N LEU A 1026 8.15 12.23 19.66
CA LEU A 1026 9.25 12.73 20.49
C LEU A 1026 8.78 13.15 21.89
N HIS A 1027 7.58 13.71 22.02
CA HIS A 1027 6.96 14.06 23.29
C HIS A 1027 6.62 12.82 24.13
N GLU A 1028 5.87 11.87 23.55
CA GLU A 1028 5.41 10.69 24.28
C GLU A 1028 6.56 9.72 24.64
N LEU A 1029 7.58 9.60 23.80
CA LEU A 1029 8.78 8.84 24.12
C LEU A 1029 9.50 9.43 25.34
N ASN A 1030 9.50 10.75 25.52
CA ASN A 1030 10.08 11.37 26.71
C ASN A 1030 9.28 11.06 27.99
N HIS A 1031 7.95 10.90 27.91
CA HIS A 1031 7.16 10.37 29.03
C HIS A 1031 7.54 8.93 29.38
N LEU A 1032 7.80 8.08 28.39
CA LEU A 1032 8.31 6.72 28.62
C LEU A 1032 9.72 6.72 29.27
N LEU A 1033 10.52 7.76 29.02
CA LEU A 1033 11.80 8.00 29.68
C LEU A 1033 11.66 8.64 31.08
N GLY A 1034 10.44 8.90 31.54
CA GLY A 1034 10.13 9.43 32.88
C GLY A 1034 10.18 10.96 32.97
N HIS A 1035 10.12 11.67 31.84
CA HIS A 1035 10.00 13.12 31.82
C HIS A 1035 8.53 13.54 31.83
N GLU A 1036 8.13 14.36 32.80
CA GLU A 1036 6.78 14.90 32.89
C GLU A 1036 6.60 16.16 32.03
N HIS A 1037 5.35 16.58 31.84
CA HIS A 1037 5.03 17.86 31.20
C HIS A 1037 5.76 19.02 31.88
N SER A 1038 6.39 19.88 31.08
CA SER A 1038 7.16 21.03 31.56
C SER A 1038 6.89 22.27 30.70
N PRO A 1039 6.52 23.41 31.30
CA PRO A 1039 6.39 24.68 30.57
C PRO A 1039 7.75 25.25 30.15
N ASP A 1040 8.85 24.77 30.76
CA ASP A 1040 10.21 25.23 30.50
C ASP A 1040 10.87 24.48 29.32
N SER A 1041 10.30 23.35 28.90
CA SER A 1041 10.70 22.63 27.69
C SER A 1041 9.70 22.87 26.58
N LEU A 1042 10.17 23.23 25.38
CA LEU A 1042 9.27 23.41 24.23
C LEU A 1042 8.63 22.08 23.82
N LEU A 1043 9.41 20.99 23.86
CA LEU A 1043 8.95 19.67 23.48
C LEU A 1043 7.94 19.11 24.49
N MET A 1044 8.18 19.26 25.80
CA MET A 1044 7.33 18.67 26.85
C MET A 1044 6.12 19.53 27.28
N GLN A 1045 5.63 20.43 26.42
CA GLN A 1045 4.39 21.17 26.70
C GLN A 1045 3.17 20.28 26.50
N SER A 1046 2.12 20.46 27.31
CA SER A 1046 0.87 19.71 27.22
C SER A 1046 -0.02 20.08 26.03
N GLU A 1047 0.45 20.94 25.12
CA GLU A 1047 -0.31 21.46 23.99
C GLU A 1047 0.55 21.60 22.72
N LEU A 1048 -0.04 21.26 21.57
CA LEU A 1048 0.56 21.41 20.23
C LEU A 1048 -0.42 22.09 19.24
N THR A 1049 0.10 22.98 18.40
CA THR A 1049 -0.68 23.70 17.37
C THR A 1049 -0.51 23.03 15.99
N PRO A 1050 -1.55 22.99 15.13
CA PRO A 1050 -1.41 22.51 13.75
C PRO A 1050 -0.37 23.30 12.95
N GLY A 1051 0.45 22.59 12.17
CA GLY A 1051 1.55 23.17 11.38
C GLY A 1051 2.80 23.55 12.16
N GLU A 1052 2.88 23.26 13.47
CA GLU A 1052 4.09 23.42 14.27
C GLU A 1052 4.86 22.10 14.37
N ARG A 1053 6.19 22.16 14.27
CA ARG A 1053 7.10 21.10 14.67
C ARG A 1053 7.99 21.58 15.82
N LYS A 1054 8.06 20.79 16.90
CA LYS A 1054 8.93 21.05 18.06
C LYS A 1054 9.98 19.94 18.16
N LEU A 1055 11.25 20.33 18.18
CA LEU A 1055 12.39 19.42 18.34
C LEU A 1055 13.16 19.78 19.63
N PRO A 1056 13.89 18.83 20.24
CA PRO A 1056 14.74 19.11 21.40
C PRO A 1056 15.71 20.27 21.12
N ALA A 1057 15.74 21.30 21.97
CA ALA A 1057 16.68 22.41 21.84
C ALA A 1057 17.90 22.19 22.74
N ASP A 1058 19.08 22.73 22.39
CA ASP A 1058 20.32 22.67 23.20
C ASP A 1058 20.16 23.16 24.67
N ARG A 1059 19.06 23.86 25.01
CA ARG A 1059 18.73 24.29 26.38
C ARG A 1059 17.93 23.27 27.20
N ASP A 1060 17.27 22.31 26.57
CA ASP A 1060 16.58 21.21 27.27
C ASP A 1060 17.59 20.22 27.90
N LEU A 1061 18.87 20.33 27.53
CA LEU A 1061 20.01 19.54 28.03
C LEU A 1061 20.60 20.02 29.37
N GLU A 1062 20.20 21.17 29.92
CA GLU A 1062 20.77 21.70 31.19
C GLU A 1062 19.92 21.37 32.43
N ALA A 1063 18.84 20.59 32.32
CA ALA A 1063 17.86 20.43 33.40
C ALA A 1063 17.61 19.00 33.90
N THR A 1064 18.53 18.04 33.72
CA THR A 1064 18.52 16.79 34.50
C THR A 1064 19.62 16.80 35.55
N ASP A 1065 19.24 17.37 36.68
CA ASP A 1065 19.77 17.29 38.04
C ASP A 1065 21.17 16.66 38.26
N ASP A 1066 22.08 17.58 38.56
CA ASP A 1066 23.38 17.46 39.22
C ASP A 1066 23.22 16.91 40.67
N PHE A 1067 22.60 15.73 40.83
CA PHE A 1067 22.22 15.21 42.15
C PHE A 1067 23.01 14.00 42.68
N PHE A 1068 23.85 13.32 41.87
CA PHE A 1068 24.76 12.30 42.42
C PHE A 1068 26.07 12.14 41.63
N GLY A 1069 27.18 12.64 42.19
CA GLY A 1069 28.50 12.35 41.58
C GLY A 1069 29.73 12.93 42.28
N GLY A 1070 29.74 13.04 43.61
CA GLY A 1070 30.95 13.44 44.33
C GLY A 1070 32.09 12.41 44.19
N PHE A 1071 33.27 12.94 43.87
CA PHE A 1071 34.65 12.46 44.16
C PHE A 1071 35.44 11.62 43.15
N GLN A 1072 36.54 12.26 42.72
CA GLN A 1072 37.90 11.76 42.46
C GLN A 1072 38.14 11.09 41.09
N THR A 1073 39.15 11.45 40.30
CA THR A 1073 40.47 12.05 40.61
C THR A 1073 40.96 12.98 39.51
N ALA A 1074 41.86 13.89 39.93
CA ALA A 1074 42.70 14.74 39.11
C ALA A 1074 43.53 14.00 38.03
N ASP A 1075 43.96 14.81 37.07
CA ASP A 1075 44.91 14.54 35.98
C ASP A 1075 44.30 13.89 34.73
N PHE A 1076 43.98 14.72 33.72
CA PHE A 1076 44.79 14.75 32.50
C PHE A 1076 44.47 15.98 31.62
N ASP A 1077 45.53 16.77 31.40
CA ASP A 1077 45.61 17.91 30.46
C ASP A 1077 45.35 17.47 29.01
N GLY A 1078 44.59 18.27 28.27
CA GLY A 1078 44.56 18.14 26.81
C GLY A 1078 43.53 19.03 26.12
N ILE A 1079 43.91 20.28 25.88
CA ILE A 1079 43.33 21.07 24.78
C ILE A 1079 43.65 20.36 23.45
N ASN A 1080 42.62 20.00 22.70
CA ASN A 1080 42.45 20.41 21.30
C ASN A 1080 41.02 20.19 20.84
#